data_AF-A0AAI9Z769-F1
#
_entry.id   AF-A0AAI9Z769-F1
#
_cell.length_a   1.000
_cell.length_b   1.000
_cell.length_c   1.000
_cell.angle_alpha   90.00
_cell.angle_beta   90.00
_cell.angle_gamma   90.00
#
_symmetry.space_group_name_H-M   'P 1'
#
loop_
_entity.id
_entity.type
_entity.pdbx_description
1 polymer ?
#
loop_
_entity_poly.entity_id
_entity_poly.type
_entity_poly.pdbx_seq_one_letter_code
_entity_poly.pdbx_strand_id
1 'polypeptide(L)'
;MASGLARKYEINADMGEGFGRWKMGPDEELMPYIDAANIACGYHAGDPSIMLKTVRLCKKHGVKAGAHPGLQDMFGFGRRKIEIDPKDMYAMVLYQVGALKAILNSEGVELSHIKPHGELFFYMQRDETIMRAVLEACATFGDNIPVYASQNATQEAMCKELGIPFQGEVYVDIDYSPEGKLIPVAQSKVATPELCYERALSASLKDEGKDNSGGIFSFGFEGKPFSICVHSDHPTVLQNVTGKACQEDSDVAIAANPTTPHESPHGSNGFALVSPACIDPLYSKPVIDSETDEISPGPHHHVAGHFSNTSTRFNFYFPPKDAWGGRFFQLAYPTQSANATEETIGFGLDSKAYTVQVTGSNGFRAEAAAARYSRIVAARYYRLTSTQHIYGYVYGGSGGSNQVIGGIENTVGVWDGAVAMVQAVPISAPNSPSIRAMAGLVLRNRKTEIQDSLKPGGSGNPLSIPSMTELERSMLIEATKLGVPIRAWEQYDEVADSSHLNILRNTIIQPSDPTYVEDFWSKPGYLGTADSALGIAMREAVVDFNATVEDVQLDNDGKLVSIRLDTVPEAVADVYGYDLGLLGADDFKLRTISGTLSTANYTMLFTDYTADANDATLTKFIAKGVKVHIDNKSSVAMHSYYRHQIPERVGFYGFDQFRTVNGTNYPQRTPDTSKSLARSVSGGNHTGTIGCKLIVVQNLLDSDAFPWHADWYRSQVKRQLGDRFEDNYRLWYNDNAEHFYEKRPPHRLALIVPYNGIYQQALRDVAAWVEDRVPAPDTTSYTISADDNSVQVPPTATERRGIQPVVELLANGRCSCTVKAGQSVTLRATVETPSGTGKVVNVEWDLTSEGTFTDVGPAFTPNQTVTIEHTVVYNTTGNFIAIARATSHRQGDQAHQHTRTRAHAYPHPHILSEEVMDSQGSQATKKRRLGDGNEDSQASKDDGSSLGVSWRGFRPRTIEFDHQASCSEFESRFALEIWATDAQGVERQIGKIWDEINYAGAGKVKVIAKSAMSTLSALSAMSATSIDTPRLASDDYIKAFERHMKSQQTIQEKARQEEKARKEEKARKEEKARKEEQARKEEKARKQKKEALREKTLALEALQARRRALQESERTLQYEEEALQEKIQSLQEKQTVQEGNRTL
;
A
#
# COMPACT_ATOMS: atom_id res chain seq x y z
N MET A 1 -44.22 8.46 -17.95
CA MET A 1 -43.41 7.54 -18.78
C MET A 1 -43.46 6.17 -18.12
N ALA A 2 -43.49 5.09 -18.89
CA ALA A 2 -43.47 3.73 -18.35
C ALA A 2 -42.19 3.49 -17.54
N SER A 3 -42.26 2.72 -16.44
CA SER A 3 -41.13 2.46 -15.54
C SER A 3 -40.03 1.61 -16.19
N GLY A 4 -40.40 0.78 -17.17
CA GLY A 4 -39.47 -0.12 -17.86
C GLY A 4 -38.60 0.51 -18.95
N LEU A 5 -38.93 1.69 -19.48
CA LEU A 5 -38.18 2.28 -20.60
C LEU A 5 -36.81 2.81 -20.18
N ALA A 6 -35.89 2.89 -21.15
CA ALA A 6 -34.58 3.52 -21.00
C ALA A 6 -34.71 5.06 -20.87
N ARG A 7 -33.78 5.70 -20.15
CA ARG A 7 -33.79 7.18 -19.97
C ARG A 7 -32.94 7.94 -20.99
N LYS A 8 -31.88 7.32 -21.49
CA LYS A 8 -31.02 7.80 -22.59
C LYS A 8 -30.41 6.58 -23.28
N TYR A 9 -29.72 5.77 -22.50
CA TYR A 9 -29.46 4.36 -22.76
C TYR A 9 -29.55 3.61 -21.43
N GLU A 10 -29.39 2.30 -21.47
CA GLU A 10 -29.24 1.40 -20.31
C GLU A 10 -28.52 0.11 -20.76
N ILE A 11 -27.91 -0.63 -19.84
CA ILE A 11 -27.28 -1.93 -20.14
C ILE A 11 -28.18 -3.07 -19.67
N ASN A 12 -28.50 -4.02 -20.55
CA ASN A 12 -29.22 -5.24 -20.23
C ASN A 12 -28.38 -6.51 -20.47
N ALA A 13 -28.64 -7.55 -19.68
CA ALA A 13 -28.07 -8.87 -19.88
C ALA A 13 -29.10 -9.98 -19.72
N ASP A 14 -28.91 -11.07 -20.47
CA ASP A 14 -29.70 -12.30 -20.35
C ASP A 14 -29.17 -13.12 -19.17
N MET A 15 -30.05 -13.48 -18.21
CA MET A 15 -29.63 -13.96 -16.88
C MET A 15 -30.50 -15.09 -16.33
N GLY A 16 -29.96 -15.80 -15.33
CA GLY A 16 -30.63 -16.96 -14.75
C GLY A 16 -30.70 -18.16 -15.70
N GLU A 17 -29.84 -18.21 -16.72
CA GLU A 17 -29.91 -19.20 -17.80
C GLU A 17 -29.28 -20.56 -17.45
N GLY A 18 -29.05 -20.83 -16.16
CA GLY A 18 -28.73 -22.17 -15.67
C GLY A 18 -29.96 -23.08 -15.65
N PHE A 19 -29.76 -24.37 -15.35
CA PHE A 19 -30.86 -25.32 -15.13
C PHE A 19 -30.47 -26.44 -14.16
N GLY A 20 -31.13 -26.51 -13.00
CA GLY A 20 -30.95 -27.52 -11.97
C GLY A 20 -29.56 -27.50 -11.32
N ARG A 21 -28.60 -28.24 -11.91
CA ARG A 21 -27.19 -28.25 -11.47
C ARG A 21 -26.25 -27.57 -12.46
N TRP A 22 -26.69 -27.32 -13.70
CA TRP A 22 -25.90 -26.60 -14.68
C TRP A 22 -25.98 -25.10 -14.41
N LYS A 23 -24.81 -24.46 -14.32
CA LYS A 23 -24.68 -22.99 -14.29
C LYS A 23 -24.45 -22.50 -15.72
N MET A 24 -25.06 -21.36 -16.05
CA MET A 24 -24.72 -20.55 -17.20
C MET A 24 -24.56 -19.11 -16.71
N GLY A 25 -23.61 -18.37 -17.29
CA GLY A 25 -23.31 -16.99 -16.94
C GLY A 25 -22.64 -16.78 -15.56
N PRO A 26 -21.87 -15.70 -15.40
CA PRO A 26 -21.40 -15.20 -14.11
C PRO A 26 -22.48 -14.31 -13.47
N ASP A 27 -23.62 -14.92 -13.15
CA ASP A 27 -24.88 -14.27 -12.76
C ASP A 27 -24.73 -13.32 -11.55
N GLU A 28 -23.93 -13.71 -10.55
CA GLU A 28 -23.65 -12.92 -9.36
C GLU A 28 -22.67 -11.77 -9.60
N GLU A 29 -21.68 -11.97 -10.47
CA GLU A 29 -20.61 -11.02 -10.78
C GLU A 29 -21.01 -9.99 -11.85
N LEU A 30 -21.97 -10.30 -12.73
CA LEU A 30 -22.48 -9.41 -13.78
C LEU A 30 -23.53 -8.41 -13.26
N MET A 31 -24.30 -8.80 -12.24
CA MET A 31 -25.37 -8.00 -11.61
C MET A 31 -24.99 -6.55 -11.20
N PRO A 32 -23.74 -6.20 -10.80
CA PRO A 32 -23.36 -4.83 -10.48
C PRO A 32 -23.12 -3.90 -11.68
N TYR A 33 -23.10 -4.43 -12.92
CA TYR A 33 -22.70 -3.70 -14.13
C TYR A 33 -23.84 -3.45 -15.13
N ILE A 34 -25.08 -3.79 -14.76
CA ILE A 34 -26.26 -3.76 -15.63
C ILE A 34 -27.42 -2.99 -14.98
N ASP A 35 -28.23 -2.34 -15.80
CA ASP A 35 -29.48 -1.69 -15.38
C ASP A 35 -30.66 -2.66 -15.39
N ALA A 36 -30.62 -3.67 -16.27
CA ALA A 36 -31.70 -4.61 -16.54
C ALA A 36 -31.22 -6.07 -16.71
N ALA A 37 -32.01 -7.01 -16.20
CA ALA A 37 -31.78 -8.45 -16.32
C ALA A 37 -32.99 -9.12 -16.97
N ASN A 38 -32.77 -9.79 -18.10
CA ASN A 38 -33.77 -10.59 -18.80
C ASN A 38 -33.73 -12.01 -18.22
N ILE A 39 -34.68 -12.35 -17.33
CA ILE A 39 -34.63 -13.61 -16.57
C ILE A 39 -35.30 -14.74 -17.35
N ALA A 40 -34.56 -15.83 -17.59
CA ALA A 40 -35.06 -17.02 -18.30
C ALA A 40 -36.28 -17.66 -17.60
N CYS A 41 -37.20 -18.21 -18.40
CA CYS A 41 -38.57 -18.55 -17.95
C CYS A 41 -38.94 -20.06 -18.00
N GLY A 42 -37.94 -20.96 -17.99
CA GLY A 42 -38.14 -22.40 -17.81
C GLY A 42 -38.27 -23.24 -19.09
N TYR A 43 -38.22 -22.64 -20.27
CA TYR A 43 -38.40 -23.33 -21.56
C TYR A 43 -37.09 -23.54 -22.33
N HIS A 44 -36.28 -22.48 -22.48
CA HIS A 44 -34.92 -22.58 -23.04
C HIS A 44 -33.86 -22.76 -21.95
N ALA A 45 -34.09 -22.13 -20.79
CA ALA A 45 -33.27 -22.18 -19.58
C ALA A 45 -34.07 -21.70 -18.36
N GLY A 46 -33.47 -21.73 -17.15
CA GLY A 46 -33.98 -21.09 -15.94
C GLY A 46 -35.07 -21.86 -15.19
N ASP A 47 -34.69 -22.75 -14.26
CA ASP A 47 -35.68 -23.42 -13.38
C ASP A 47 -36.22 -22.48 -12.28
N PRO A 48 -37.37 -22.79 -11.64
CA PRO A 48 -38.01 -21.90 -10.66
C PRO A 48 -37.13 -21.49 -9.46
N SER A 49 -36.14 -22.31 -9.08
CA SER A 49 -35.19 -21.99 -8.01
C SER A 49 -34.16 -20.95 -8.48
N ILE A 50 -33.71 -21.06 -9.72
CA ILE A 50 -32.81 -20.10 -10.37
C ILE A 50 -33.56 -18.79 -10.63
N MET A 51 -34.79 -18.83 -11.17
CA MET A 51 -35.65 -17.65 -11.33
C MET A 51 -35.80 -16.87 -10.03
N LEU A 52 -36.11 -17.55 -8.90
CA LEU A 52 -36.23 -16.93 -7.58
C LEU A 52 -34.88 -16.38 -7.06
N LYS A 53 -33.77 -17.06 -7.33
CA LYS A 53 -32.41 -16.59 -7.00
C LYS A 53 -32.08 -15.29 -7.76
N THR A 54 -32.27 -15.27 -9.08
CA THR A 54 -31.93 -14.12 -9.93
C THR A 54 -32.85 -12.93 -9.62
N VAL A 55 -34.16 -13.13 -9.40
CA VAL A 55 -35.06 -12.07 -8.88
C VAL A 55 -34.58 -11.47 -7.55
N ARG A 56 -34.06 -12.29 -6.62
CA ARG A 56 -33.46 -11.81 -5.36
C ARG A 56 -32.15 -11.05 -5.57
N LEU A 57 -31.34 -11.42 -6.58
CA LEU A 57 -30.15 -10.68 -6.95
C LEU A 57 -30.52 -9.30 -7.53
N CYS A 58 -31.48 -9.23 -8.46
CA CYS A 58 -31.97 -7.96 -9.01
C CYS A 58 -32.47 -7.03 -7.90
N LYS A 59 -33.31 -7.55 -6.99
CA LYS A 59 -33.83 -6.84 -5.81
C LYS A 59 -32.73 -6.37 -4.83
N LYS A 60 -31.65 -7.13 -4.69
CA LYS A 60 -30.49 -6.79 -3.84
C LYS A 60 -29.65 -5.65 -4.43
N HIS A 61 -29.51 -5.60 -5.75
CA HIS A 61 -28.63 -4.66 -6.45
C HIS A 61 -29.36 -3.45 -7.06
N GLY A 62 -30.70 -3.48 -7.16
CA GLY A 62 -31.51 -2.40 -7.73
C GLY A 62 -31.79 -2.53 -9.23
N VAL A 63 -31.42 -3.66 -9.83
CA VAL A 63 -31.54 -3.96 -11.27
C VAL A 63 -33.01 -4.22 -11.64
N LYS A 64 -33.45 -3.72 -12.81
CA LYS A 64 -34.77 -4.01 -13.40
C LYS A 64 -34.88 -5.51 -13.73
N ALA A 65 -35.93 -6.19 -13.28
CA ALA A 65 -36.18 -7.59 -13.63
C ALA A 65 -37.22 -7.71 -14.75
N GLY A 66 -36.83 -8.28 -15.89
CA GLY A 66 -37.71 -8.58 -17.03
C GLY A 66 -37.86 -10.07 -17.30
N ALA A 67 -38.83 -10.43 -18.13
CA ALA A 67 -39.04 -11.81 -18.57
C ALA A 67 -38.30 -12.09 -19.88
N HIS A 68 -37.61 -13.22 -19.94
CA HIS A 68 -36.92 -13.72 -21.14
C HIS A 68 -37.58 -15.01 -21.64
N PRO A 69 -38.75 -14.94 -22.30
CA PRO A 69 -39.43 -16.11 -22.84
C PRO A 69 -38.73 -16.61 -24.12
N GLY A 70 -38.51 -17.93 -24.20
CA GLY A 70 -37.90 -18.61 -25.35
C GLY A 70 -38.81 -19.67 -25.95
N LEU A 71 -38.31 -20.36 -26.99
CA LEU A 71 -38.93 -21.59 -27.49
C LEU A 71 -38.77 -22.73 -26.47
N GLN A 72 -39.66 -23.72 -26.52
CA GLN A 72 -39.62 -24.91 -25.65
C GLN A 72 -38.51 -25.89 -26.06
N ASP A 73 -37.26 -25.43 -26.00
CA ASP A 73 -36.08 -26.15 -26.46
C ASP A 73 -34.89 -26.02 -25.50
N MET A 74 -35.02 -26.62 -24.32
CA MET A 74 -33.95 -26.72 -23.32
C MET A 74 -32.66 -27.35 -23.86
N PHE A 75 -32.74 -28.21 -24.88
CA PHE A 75 -31.56 -28.90 -25.43
C PHE A 75 -30.82 -28.05 -26.47
N GLY A 76 -31.54 -27.29 -27.29
CA GLY A 76 -30.98 -26.29 -28.20
C GLY A 76 -30.85 -24.90 -27.58
N PHE A 77 -31.04 -24.76 -26.27
CA PHE A 77 -31.04 -23.49 -25.54
C PHE A 77 -31.95 -22.42 -26.17
N GLY A 78 -33.09 -22.83 -26.75
CA GLY A 78 -34.01 -21.91 -27.44
C GLY A 78 -33.44 -21.27 -28.73
N ARG A 79 -32.27 -21.71 -29.22
CA ARG A 79 -31.59 -21.18 -30.41
C ARG A 79 -31.81 -22.00 -31.70
N ARG A 80 -32.84 -22.88 -31.76
CA ARG A 80 -33.20 -23.69 -32.94
C ARG A 80 -34.66 -23.47 -33.34
N LYS A 81 -34.96 -23.43 -34.66
CA LYS A 81 -36.35 -23.25 -35.13
C LYS A 81 -37.19 -24.49 -34.83
N ILE A 82 -38.37 -24.25 -34.27
CA ILE A 82 -39.47 -25.20 -34.15
C ILE A 82 -40.70 -24.54 -34.80
N GLU A 83 -41.36 -25.21 -35.73
CA GLU A 83 -42.63 -24.73 -36.31
C GLU A 83 -43.74 -24.88 -35.26
N ILE A 84 -44.47 -23.81 -34.96
CA ILE A 84 -45.45 -23.71 -33.87
C ILE A 84 -46.68 -22.94 -34.38
N ASP A 85 -47.90 -23.36 -34.05
CA ASP A 85 -49.12 -22.59 -34.39
C ASP A 85 -49.14 -21.26 -33.60
N PRO A 86 -49.52 -20.12 -34.20
CA PRO A 86 -49.58 -18.84 -33.49
C PRO A 86 -50.37 -18.86 -32.16
N LYS A 87 -51.40 -19.70 -32.02
CA LYS A 87 -52.15 -19.84 -30.76
C LYS A 87 -51.34 -20.54 -29.68
N ASP A 88 -50.57 -21.56 -30.05
CA ASP A 88 -49.65 -22.25 -29.15
C ASP A 88 -48.51 -21.30 -28.76
N MET A 89 -48.00 -20.50 -29.70
CA MET A 89 -46.98 -19.47 -29.42
C MET A 89 -47.47 -18.43 -28.39
N TYR A 90 -48.69 -17.91 -28.57
CA TYR A 90 -49.35 -17.03 -27.60
C TYR A 90 -49.40 -17.69 -26.20
N ALA A 91 -49.85 -18.95 -26.13
CA ALA A 91 -49.94 -19.69 -24.88
C ALA A 91 -48.57 -19.95 -24.22
N MET A 92 -47.54 -20.25 -25.02
CA MET A 92 -46.16 -20.48 -24.56
C MET A 92 -45.54 -19.23 -23.95
N VAL A 93 -45.78 -18.04 -24.52
CA VAL A 93 -45.29 -16.76 -23.97
C VAL A 93 -46.08 -16.37 -22.72
N LEU A 94 -47.42 -16.49 -22.77
CA LEU A 94 -48.31 -16.24 -21.63
C LEU A 94 -47.94 -17.10 -20.40
N TYR A 95 -47.64 -18.39 -20.62
CA TYR A 95 -47.17 -19.30 -19.56
C TYR A 95 -45.84 -18.83 -18.94
N GLN A 96 -44.84 -18.55 -19.78
CA GLN A 96 -43.49 -18.20 -19.34
C GLN A 96 -43.44 -16.89 -18.55
N VAL A 97 -44.03 -15.82 -19.10
CA VAL A 97 -44.07 -14.51 -18.44
C VAL A 97 -44.95 -14.57 -17.18
N GLY A 98 -46.03 -15.36 -17.19
CA GLY A 98 -46.86 -15.62 -16.01
C GLY A 98 -46.11 -16.33 -14.88
N ALA A 99 -45.28 -17.33 -15.21
CA ALA A 99 -44.45 -18.05 -14.24
C ALA A 99 -43.43 -17.11 -13.55
N LEU A 100 -42.72 -16.27 -14.31
CA LEU A 100 -41.83 -15.28 -13.71
C LEU A 100 -42.59 -14.20 -12.92
N LYS A 101 -43.74 -13.74 -13.42
CA LYS A 101 -44.57 -12.74 -12.74
C LYS A 101 -45.03 -13.22 -11.35
N ALA A 102 -45.33 -14.49 -11.19
CA ALA A 102 -45.65 -15.08 -9.88
C ALA A 102 -44.45 -15.01 -8.90
N ILE A 103 -43.24 -15.33 -9.39
CA ILE A 103 -42.00 -15.27 -8.59
C ILE A 103 -41.65 -13.82 -8.22
N LEU A 104 -41.72 -12.90 -9.18
CA LEU A 104 -41.53 -11.45 -8.98
C LEU A 104 -42.47 -10.91 -7.91
N ASN A 105 -43.77 -11.20 -8.02
CA ASN A 105 -44.78 -10.82 -7.03
C ASN A 105 -44.46 -11.38 -5.63
N SER A 106 -43.95 -12.61 -5.53
CA SER A 106 -43.61 -13.25 -4.23
C SER A 106 -42.47 -12.54 -3.49
N GLU A 107 -41.56 -11.88 -4.22
CA GLU A 107 -40.49 -11.06 -3.66
C GLU A 107 -40.84 -9.55 -3.62
N GLY A 108 -42.03 -9.14 -4.06
CA GLY A 108 -42.40 -7.72 -4.13
C GLY A 108 -41.55 -6.93 -5.14
N VAL A 109 -41.15 -7.58 -6.24
CA VAL A 109 -40.45 -6.97 -7.38
C VAL A 109 -41.46 -6.79 -8.52
N GLU A 110 -41.38 -5.67 -9.24
CA GLU A 110 -42.22 -5.45 -10.42
C GLU A 110 -41.62 -6.15 -11.65
N LEU A 111 -42.49 -6.58 -12.58
CA LEU A 111 -42.04 -6.96 -13.92
C LEU A 111 -41.74 -5.67 -14.67
N SER A 112 -40.51 -5.50 -15.15
CA SER A 112 -40.08 -4.26 -15.81
C SER A 112 -40.28 -4.28 -17.33
N HIS A 113 -40.07 -5.42 -17.99
CA HIS A 113 -40.01 -5.54 -19.44
C HIS A 113 -40.13 -7.01 -19.87
N ILE A 114 -40.27 -7.25 -21.18
CA ILE A 114 -40.24 -8.59 -21.78
C ILE A 114 -39.29 -8.56 -23.00
N LYS A 115 -38.32 -9.46 -23.07
CA LYS A 115 -37.36 -9.61 -24.19
C LYS A 115 -37.43 -11.05 -24.72
N PRO A 116 -37.90 -11.32 -25.95
CA PRO A 116 -37.88 -12.67 -26.51
C PRO A 116 -36.45 -13.23 -26.63
N HIS A 117 -36.24 -14.51 -26.29
CA HIS A 117 -34.93 -15.17 -26.32
C HIS A 117 -34.63 -15.82 -27.69
N GLY A 118 -33.35 -15.76 -28.09
CA GLY A 118 -32.76 -16.68 -29.07
C GLY A 118 -33.48 -16.74 -30.42
N GLU A 119 -33.93 -17.91 -30.83
CA GLU A 119 -34.64 -18.08 -32.11
C GLU A 119 -36.05 -17.47 -32.10
N LEU A 120 -36.72 -17.31 -30.94
CA LEU A 120 -38.04 -16.68 -30.89
C LEU A 120 -37.97 -15.22 -31.36
N PHE A 121 -36.93 -14.50 -30.92
CA PHE A 121 -36.61 -13.14 -31.37
C PHE A 121 -36.51 -13.05 -32.89
N PHE A 122 -35.78 -13.97 -33.53
CA PHE A 122 -35.63 -14.00 -34.98
C PHE A 122 -36.86 -14.55 -35.73
N TYR A 123 -37.65 -15.42 -35.12
CA TYR A 123 -38.89 -15.95 -35.71
C TYR A 123 -39.93 -14.84 -35.83
N MET A 124 -40.11 -14.01 -34.79
CA MET A 124 -40.97 -12.81 -34.86
C MET A 124 -40.57 -11.87 -36.02
N GLN A 125 -39.28 -11.71 -36.31
CA GLN A 125 -38.81 -10.88 -37.43
C GLN A 125 -39.02 -11.51 -38.82
N ARG A 126 -39.41 -12.78 -38.90
CA ARG A 126 -39.64 -13.52 -40.14
C ARG A 126 -41.11 -13.88 -40.38
N ASP A 127 -41.96 -13.80 -39.35
CA ASP A 127 -43.37 -14.16 -39.42
C ASP A 127 -44.20 -13.21 -38.55
N GLU A 128 -45.00 -12.36 -39.21
CA GLU A 128 -45.86 -11.36 -38.55
C GLU A 128 -47.01 -12.00 -37.75
N THR A 129 -47.41 -13.24 -38.05
CA THR A 129 -48.46 -13.95 -37.29
C THR A 129 -47.91 -14.46 -35.96
N ILE A 130 -46.65 -14.90 -35.95
CA ILE A 130 -45.88 -15.23 -34.74
C ILE A 130 -45.56 -13.96 -33.95
N MET A 131 -45.14 -12.87 -34.61
CA MET A 131 -44.95 -11.56 -33.96
C MET A 131 -46.22 -11.12 -33.22
N ARG A 132 -47.37 -11.17 -33.90
CA ARG A 132 -48.67 -10.80 -33.32
C ARG A 132 -49.02 -11.66 -32.11
N ALA A 133 -48.90 -12.98 -32.22
CA ALA A 133 -49.17 -13.89 -31.11
C ALA A 133 -48.30 -13.62 -29.86
N VAL A 134 -47.01 -13.33 -30.05
CA VAL A 134 -46.11 -13.00 -28.94
C VAL A 134 -46.50 -11.66 -28.31
N LEU A 135 -46.77 -10.63 -29.12
CA LEU A 135 -47.12 -9.30 -28.62
C LEU A 135 -48.51 -9.29 -27.93
N GLU A 136 -49.50 -9.98 -28.49
CA GLU A 136 -50.82 -10.15 -27.85
C GLU A 136 -50.71 -10.87 -26.50
N ALA A 137 -49.77 -11.81 -26.35
CA ALA A 137 -49.48 -12.41 -25.04
C ALA A 137 -48.80 -11.41 -24.10
N CYS A 138 -47.83 -10.62 -24.57
CA CYS A 138 -47.16 -9.57 -23.78
C CYS A 138 -48.13 -8.51 -23.24
N ALA A 139 -49.12 -8.08 -24.05
CA ALA A 139 -50.12 -7.07 -23.67
C ALA A 139 -50.91 -7.46 -22.41
N THR A 140 -51.09 -8.76 -22.15
CA THR A 140 -51.83 -9.28 -20.97
C THR A 140 -51.21 -8.91 -19.61
N PHE A 141 -49.93 -8.51 -19.59
CA PHE A 141 -49.19 -8.23 -18.35
C PHE A 141 -49.22 -6.76 -17.89
N GLY A 142 -49.86 -5.87 -18.66
CA GLY A 142 -50.25 -4.52 -18.24
C GLY A 142 -49.72 -3.38 -19.12
N ASP A 143 -50.50 -2.30 -19.17
CA ASP A 143 -50.45 -1.16 -20.11
C ASP A 143 -49.12 -0.35 -20.18
N ASN A 144 -48.08 -0.76 -19.45
CA ASN A 144 -46.80 -0.05 -19.35
C ASN A 144 -45.57 -1.00 -19.33
N ILE A 145 -45.72 -2.28 -19.71
CA ILE A 145 -44.60 -3.23 -19.80
C ILE A 145 -43.98 -3.18 -21.21
N PRO A 146 -42.80 -2.56 -21.42
CA PRO A 146 -42.15 -2.55 -22.73
C PRO A 146 -41.72 -3.94 -23.21
N VAL A 147 -41.84 -4.14 -24.52
CA VAL A 147 -41.17 -5.24 -25.24
C VAL A 147 -39.86 -4.74 -25.84
N TYR A 148 -38.77 -5.45 -25.56
CA TYR A 148 -37.42 -5.13 -26.03
C TYR A 148 -37.13 -5.88 -27.34
N ALA A 149 -36.61 -5.18 -28.35
CA ALA A 149 -36.17 -5.76 -29.61
C ALA A 149 -35.19 -4.86 -30.37
N SER A 150 -34.40 -5.43 -31.29
CA SER A 150 -33.66 -4.65 -32.29
C SER A 150 -34.60 -3.76 -33.10
N GLN A 151 -34.19 -2.53 -33.42
CA GLN A 151 -35.03 -1.52 -34.07
C GLN A 151 -35.72 -2.07 -35.34
N ASN A 152 -37.06 -2.12 -35.30
CA ASN A 152 -37.88 -2.77 -36.32
C ASN A 152 -39.22 -2.05 -36.46
N ALA A 153 -39.45 -1.40 -37.60
CA ALA A 153 -40.64 -0.57 -37.82
C ALA A 153 -41.95 -1.36 -37.80
N THR A 154 -41.97 -2.62 -38.26
CA THR A 154 -43.16 -3.49 -38.20
C THR A 154 -43.50 -3.82 -36.74
N GLN A 155 -42.50 -4.12 -35.93
CA GLN A 155 -42.69 -4.43 -34.51
C GLN A 155 -43.03 -3.18 -33.68
N GLU A 156 -42.40 -2.02 -33.93
CA GLU A 156 -42.76 -0.74 -33.30
C GLU A 156 -44.21 -0.35 -33.64
N ALA A 157 -44.65 -0.55 -34.89
CA ALA A 157 -46.02 -0.31 -35.32
C ALA A 157 -47.02 -1.29 -34.68
N MET A 158 -46.71 -2.58 -34.58
CA MET A 158 -47.60 -3.59 -33.98
C MET A 158 -47.68 -3.46 -32.45
N CYS A 159 -46.58 -3.13 -31.77
CA CYS A 159 -46.61 -2.74 -30.35
C CYS A 159 -47.54 -1.54 -30.15
N LYS A 160 -47.45 -0.51 -31.00
CA LYS A 160 -48.31 0.68 -30.97
C LYS A 160 -49.78 0.36 -31.25
N GLU A 161 -50.09 -0.57 -32.14
CA GLU A 161 -51.45 -1.08 -32.39
C GLU A 161 -52.04 -1.73 -31.13
N LEU A 162 -51.24 -2.54 -30.44
CA LEU A 162 -51.62 -3.31 -29.25
C LEU A 162 -51.48 -2.53 -27.92
N GLY A 163 -51.10 -1.24 -27.97
CA GLY A 163 -50.93 -0.39 -26.79
C GLY A 163 -49.67 -0.66 -25.95
N ILE A 164 -48.73 -1.47 -26.45
CA ILE A 164 -47.51 -1.89 -25.77
C ILE A 164 -46.39 -0.86 -26.03
N PRO A 165 -45.62 -0.43 -25.02
CA PRO A 165 -44.41 0.34 -25.26
C PRO A 165 -43.35 -0.49 -26.01
N PHE A 166 -42.73 0.08 -27.04
CA PHE A 166 -41.58 -0.53 -27.73
C PHE A 166 -40.27 0.03 -27.16
N GLN A 167 -39.29 -0.83 -26.93
CA GLN A 167 -37.94 -0.45 -26.52
C GLN A 167 -36.92 -0.98 -27.53
N GLY A 168 -36.35 -0.08 -28.32
CA GLY A 168 -35.27 -0.41 -29.26
C GLY A 168 -33.99 -0.84 -28.52
N GLU A 169 -33.24 -1.75 -29.13
CA GLU A 169 -32.08 -2.42 -28.54
C GLU A 169 -30.92 -2.54 -29.53
N VAL A 170 -29.68 -2.38 -29.03
CA VAL A 170 -28.43 -2.70 -29.76
C VAL A 170 -27.71 -3.87 -29.10
N TYR A 171 -27.01 -4.63 -29.94
CA TYR A 171 -26.16 -5.75 -29.57
C TYR A 171 -24.72 -5.39 -29.89
N VAL A 172 -23.81 -5.59 -28.94
CA VAL A 172 -22.41 -5.14 -29.08
C VAL A 172 -21.44 -6.31 -29.26
N ASP A 173 -21.79 -7.48 -28.76
CA ASP A 173 -21.04 -8.73 -28.85
C ASP A 173 -21.38 -9.59 -30.09
N ILE A 174 -22.47 -9.28 -30.81
CA ILE A 174 -22.87 -9.93 -32.06
C ILE A 174 -22.64 -9.01 -33.28
N ASP A 175 -22.13 -9.58 -34.37
CA ASP A 175 -21.95 -8.93 -35.67
C ASP A 175 -23.28 -8.71 -36.45
N TYR A 176 -23.31 -7.69 -37.30
CA TYR A 176 -24.45 -7.37 -38.17
C TYR A 176 -24.17 -7.72 -39.64
N SER A 177 -25.23 -7.91 -40.41
CA SER A 177 -25.23 -7.98 -41.88
C SER A 177 -25.34 -6.57 -42.49
N PRO A 178 -25.03 -6.39 -43.80
CA PRO A 178 -25.19 -5.10 -44.48
C PRO A 178 -26.62 -4.53 -44.44
N GLU A 179 -27.63 -5.38 -44.23
CA GLU A 179 -29.03 -5.01 -44.06
C GLU A 179 -29.39 -4.60 -42.60
N GLY A 180 -28.38 -4.42 -41.73
CA GLY A 180 -28.56 -4.00 -40.33
C GLY A 180 -29.13 -5.07 -39.40
N LYS A 181 -29.15 -6.35 -39.82
CA LYS A 181 -29.67 -7.47 -39.01
C LYS A 181 -28.55 -8.26 -38.36
N LEU A 182 -28.74 -8.73 -37.13
CA LEU A 182 -27.79 -9.62 -36.44
C LEU A 182 -27.54 -10.89 -37.27
N ILE A 183 -26.29 -11.34 -37.33
CA ILE A 183 -25.94 -12.66 -37.88
C ILE A 183 -25.90 -13.71 -36.76
N PRO A 184 -26.00 -15.03 -37.07
CA PRO A 184 -25.90 -16.06 -36.04
C PRO A 184 -24.58 -15.98 -35.27
N VAL A 185 -24.60 -16.21 -33.94
CA VAL A 185 -23.42 -16.12 -33.07
C VAL A 185 -22.22 -16.94 -33.60
N ALA A 186 -22.49 -18.13 -34.15
CA ALA A 186 -21.48 -19.01 -34.75
C ALA A 186 -20.83 -18.47 -36.06
N GLN A 187 -21.31 -17.36 -36.59
CA GLN A 187 -20.77 -16.62 -37.74
C GLN A 187 -20.22 -15.24 -37.35
N SER A 188 -20.46 -14.81 -36.10
CA SER A 188 -19.94 -13.56 -35.55
C SER A 188 -18.45 -13.66 -35.24
N LYS A 189 -17.75 -12.52 -35.28
CA LYS A 189 -16.43 -12.39 -34.65
C LYS A 189 -16.56 -12.62 -33.13
N VAL A 190 -15.47 -13.09 -32.52
CA VAL A 190 -15.40 -13.23 -31.06
C VAL A 190 -15.47 -11.85 -30.41
N ALA A 191 -16.43 -11.65 -29.52
CA ALA A 191 -16.61 -10.41 -28.79
C ALA A 191 -15.40 -10.09 -27.89
N THR A 192 -14.79 -8.92 -28.11
CA THR A 192 -13.72 -8.36 -27.25
C THR A 192 -14.21 -7.07 -26.59
N PRO A 193 -13.59 -6.66 -25.46
CA PRO A 193 -13.95 -5.42 -24.76
C PRO A 193 -13.93 -4.18 -25.64
N GLU A 194 -12.95 -4.09 -26.54
CA GLU A 194 -12.74 -2.96 -27.43
C GLU A 194 -13.82 -2.91 -28.53
N LEU A 195 -14.16 -4.06 -29.11
CA LEU A 195 -15.17 -4.18 -30.16
C LEU A 195 -16.58 -3.87 -29.62
N CYS A 196 -16.92 -4.42 -28.46
CA CYS A 196 -18.19 -4.12 -27.80
C CYS A 196 -18.33 -2.62 -27.50
N TYR A 197 -17.24 -2.01 -27.02
CA TYR A 197 -17.19 -0.58 -26.73
C TYR A 197 -17.11 0.33 -27.96
N GLU A 198 -16.60 -0.14 -29.09
CA GLU A 198 -16.71 0.57 -30.36
C GLU A 198 -18.18 0.68 -30.76
N ARG A 199 -18.92 -0.43 -30.68
CA ARG A 199 -20.35 -0.51 -31.01
C ARG A 199 -21.23 0.29 -30.07
N ALA A 200 -21.01 0.17 -28.75
CA ALA A 200 -21.75 0.93 -27.75
C ALA A 200 -21.61 2.45 -27.95
N LEU A 201 -20.38 2.94 -28.20
CA LEU A 201 -20.11 4.35 -28.49
C LEU A 201 -20.73 4.79 -29.82
N SER A 202 -20.59 3.99 -30.88
CA SER A 202 -21.08 4.30 -32.23
C SER A 202 -22.62 4.42 -32.26
N ALA A 203 -23.33 3.53 -31.56
CA ALA A 203 -24.76 3.67 -31.33
C ALA A 203 -25.08 4.94 -30.52
N SER A 204 -24.39 5.14 -29.39
CA SER A 204 -24.70 6.21 -28.41
C SER A 204 -24.40 7.63 -28.86
N LEU A 205 -23.42 7.83 -29.74
CA LEU A 205 -23.01 9.15 -30.23
C LEU A 205 -23.48 9.47 -31.66
N LYS A 206 -23.79 8.45 -32.47
CA LYS A 206 -24.02 8.65 -33.90
C LYS A 206 -25.24 7.94 -34.48
N ASP A 207 -25.89 7.03 -33.73
CA ASP A 207 -26.92 6.14 -34.28
C ASP A 207 -26.37 5.24 -35.42
N GLU A 208 -25.08 4.91 -35.39
CA GLU A 208 -24.33 4.15 -36.43
C GLU A 208 -23.88 2.77 -35.92
N GLY A 209 -24.06 1.73 -36.75
CA GLY A 209 -23.49 0.39 -36.59
C GLY A 209 -22.53 0.04 -37.73
N LYS A 210 -21.78 -1.06 -37.57
CA LYS A 210 -20.91 -1.64 -38.61
C LYS A 210 -21.28 -3.08 -38.91
N ASP A 211 -21.40 -3.42 -40.19
CA ASP A 211 -21.62 -4.80 -40.64
C ASP A 211 -20.34 -5.66 -40.57
N ASN A 212 -20.50 -6.96 -40.81
CA ASN A 212 -19.43 -7.95 -40.77
C ASN A 212 -18.33 -7.72 -41.82
N SER A 213 -18.63 -6.99 -42.90
CA SER A 213 -17.77 -6.63 -44.02
C SER A 213 -17.12 -5.24 -43.86
N GLY A 214 -17.53 -4.46 -42.86
CA GLY A 214 -17.02 -3.13 -42.53
C GLY A 214 -17.83 -1.96 -43.10
N GLY A 215 -18.98 -2.22 -43.73
CA GLY A 215 -19.93 -1.17 -44.13
C GLY A 215 -20.59 -0.52 -42.90
N ILE A 216 -20.96 0.76 -43.03
CA ILE A 216 -21.65 1.52 -41.98
C ILE A 216 -23.14 1.60 -42.33
N PHE A 217 -23.99 1.31 -41.34
CA PHE A 217 -25.44 1.48 -41.42
C PHE A 217 -25.92 2.29 -40.20
N SER A 218 -27.14 2.83 -40.25
CA SER A 218 -27.74 3.50 -39.08
C SER A 218 -28.76 2.57 -38.40
N PHE A 219 -28.82 2.59 -37.07
CA PHE A 219 -29.83 1.83 -36.33
C PHE A 219 -31.22 2.47 -36.41
N GLY A 220 -31.31 3.79 -36.56
CA GLY A 220 -32.56 4.52 -36.72
C GLY A 220 -33.31 4.74 -35.41
N PHE A 221 -32.58 4.99 -34.32
CA PHE A 221 -33.18 5.45 -33.07
C PHE A 221 -33.62 6.91 -33.12
N GLU A 222 -33.03 7.76 -33.97
CA GLU A 222 -33.36 9.18 -34.13
C GLU A 222 -33.26 9.99 -32.81
N GLY A 223 -32.40 9.54 -31.89
CA GLY A 223 -32.27 10.11 -30.54
C GLY A 223 -33.30 9.62 -29.51
N LYS A 224 -34.16 8.65 -29.85
CA LYS A 224 -34.95 7.87 -28.88
C LYS A 224 -34.00 7.09 -27.94
N PRO A 225 -34.35 6.86 -26.66
CA PRO A 225 -33.59 5.98 -25.79
C PRO A 225 -33.60 4.51 -26.24
N PHE A 226 -32.44 3.85 -26.18
CA PHE A 226 -32.28 2.42 -26.53
C PHE A 226 -31.64 1.60 -25.39
N SER A 227 -31.73 0.27 -25.43
CA SER A 227 -31.08 -0.65 -24.48
C SER A 227 -29.84 -1.30 -25.14
N ILE A 228 -28.81 -1.61 -24.35
CA ILE A 228 -27.54 -2.22 -24.81
C ILE A 228 -27.46 -3.65 -24.28
N CYS A 229 -27.56 -4.64 -25.15
CA CYS A 229 -27.46 -6.06 -24.80
C CYS A 229 -26.01 -6.55 -24.70
N VAL A 230 -25.69 -7.24 -23.61
CA VAL A 230 -24.53 -8.14 -23.49
C VAL A 230 -25.00 -9.52 -23.00
N HIS A 231 -24.59 -10.61 -23.67
CA HIS A 231 -25.06 -11.96 -23.30
C HIS A 231 -24.15 -12.59 -22.24
N SER A 232 -24.73 -13.18 -21.20
CA SER A 232 -23.98 -13.77 -20.09
C SER A 232 -23.28 -15.09 -20.44
N ASP A 233 -23.68 -15.77 -21.53
CA ASP A 233 -23.07 -17.02 -22.00
C ASP A 233 -21.74 -16.80 -22.77
N HIS A 234 -21.39 -15.56 -23.14
CA HIS A 234 -20.06 -15.24 -23.65
C HIS A 234 -18.99 -15.35 -22.55
N PRO A 235 -17.92 -16.15 -22.72
CA PRO A 235 -16.84 -16.28 -21.73
C PRO A 235 -16.12 -14.96 -21.41
N THR A 236 -16.19 -13.98 -22.32
CA THR A 236 -15.62 -12.63 -22.15
C THR A 236 -16.61 -11.63 -21.53
N VAL A 237 -17.84 -11.98 -21.16
CA VAL A 237 -18.88 -11.00 -20.76
C VAL A 237 -18.47 -10.02 -19.67
N LEU A 238 -17.80 -10.48 -18.60
CA LEU A 238 -17.31 -9.59 -17.52
C LEU A 238 -16.25 -8.60 -18.01
N GLN A 239 -15.51 -8.96 -19.05
CA GLN A 239 -14.52 -8.10 -19.72
C GLN A 239 -15.21 -7.19 -20.75
N ASN A 240 -16.27 -7.67 -21.42
CA ASN A 240 -17.02 -6.90 -22.41
C ASN A 240 -17.86 -5.79 -21.78
N VAL A 241 -18.42 -6.02 -20.58
CA VAL A 241 -19.26 -5.05 -19.84
C VAL A 241 -18.43 -4.05 -19.01
N THR A 242 -17.17 -4.38 -18.70
CA THR A 242 -16.23 -3.46 -17.99
C THR A 242 -15.18 -2.84 -18.91
N GLY A 243 -15.05 -3.38 -20.12
CA GLY A 243 -14.43 -2.71 -21.26
C GLY A 243 -15.04 -1.32 -21.42
N LYS A 244 -14.19 -0.34 -21.75
CA LYS A 244 -14.56 1.09 -21.79
C LYS A 244 -14.94 1.69 -20.41
N ALA A 245 -14.20 1.26 -19.38
CA ALA A 245 -13.73 2.19 -18.35
C ALA A 245 -12.32 2.75 -18.64
N CYS A 246 -11.79 2.57 -19.87
CA CYS A 246 -10.36 2.71 -20.19
C CYS A 246 -10.02 3.35 -21.57
N GLN A 247 -10.95 4.02 -22.26
CA GLN A 247 -10.68 4.50 -23.63
C GLN A 247 -11.54 5.68 -24.18
N GLU A 248 -12.48 6.29 -23.42
CA GLU A 248 -13.22 7.50 -23.92
C GLU A 248 -12.44 8.82 -23.76
N ASP A 249 -11.46 8.87 -22.86
CA ASP A 249 -10.78 10.12 -22.47
C ASP A 249 -9.85 10.73 -23.54
N SER A 250 -9.67 10.09 -24.71
CA SER A 250 -8.84 10.64 -25.79
C SER A 250 -9.59 11.62 -26.71
N ASP A 251 -10.88 11.39 -26.98
CA ASP A 251 -11.54 11.92 -28.18
C ASP A 251 -12.64 12.98 -27.90
N VAL A 252 -13.15 13.07 -26.66
CA VAL A 252 -14.22 14.03 -26.28
C VAL A 252 -13.66 15.36 -25.72
N ALA A 253 -12.35 15.48 -25.55
CA ALA A 253 -11.69 16.70 -25.04
C ALA A 253 -11.71 17.90 -26.01
N ILE A 254 -12.26 17.75 -27.23
CA ILE A 254 -12.38 18.81 -28.22
C ILE A 254 -13.84 19.31 -28.26
N ALA A 255 -14.04 20.53 -27.73
CA ALA A 255 -15.27 21.33 -27.75
C ALA A 255 -16.41 20.97 -26.76
N ALA A 256 -16.14 21.08 -25.45
CA ALA A 256 -17.18 21.39 -24.46
C ALA A 256 -16.65 22.32 -23.34
N ASN A 257 -17.49 23.26 -22.87
CA ASN A 257 -17.21 24.08 -21.69
C ASN A 257 -17.59 23.28 -20.41
N PRO A 258 -16.74 23.21 -19.37
CA PRO A 258 -16.96 22.28 -18.26
C PRO A 258 -17.93 22.83 -17.22
N THR A 259 -19.20 22.41 -17.27
CA THR A 259 -20.23 22.76 -16.26
C THR A 259 -20.95 21.56 -15.63
N THR A 260 -20.21 20.50 -15.29
CA THR A 260 -20.51 19.60 -14.14
C THR A 260 -19.35 18.62 -13.92
N PRO A 261 -18.80 18.47 -12.70
CA PRO A 261 -17.88 17.38 -12.38
C PRO A 261 -18.64 16.08 -12.10
N HIS A 262 -18.19 14.96 -12.67
CA HIS A 262 -18.55 13.63 -12.17
C HIS A 262 -17.60 13.24 -11.02
N GLU A 263 -18.15 12.85 -9.87
CA GLU A 263 -17.37 12.37 -8.73
C GLU A 263 -16.86 10.94 -8.97
N SER A 264 -15.67 10.62 -8.45
CA SER A 264 -15.06 9.29 -8.59
C SER A 264 -15.87 8.21 -7.85
N PRO A 265 -16.14 7.05 -8.45
CA PRO A 265 -16.91 5.99 -7.80
C PRO A 265 -16.15 5.39 -6.61
N HIS A 266 -16.87 5.18 -5.50
CA HIS A 266 -16.32 4.55 -4.30
C HIS A 266 -16.36 3.02 -4.41
N GLY A 267 -15.20 2.37 -4.23
CA GLY A 267 -15.13 0.93 -4.04
C GLY A 267 -15.72 0.50 -2.69
N SER A 268 -15.93 -0.81 -2.51
CA SER A 268 -16.61 -1.40 -1.33
C SER A 268 -15.98 -1.09 0.04
N ASN A 269 -14.76 -0.56 0.06
CA ASN A 269 -14.02 -0.15 1.26
C ASN A 269 -14.10 1.37 1.56
N GLY A 270 -14.86 2.14 0.77
CA GLY A 270 -15.05 3.59 0.93
C GLY A 270 -14.04 4.47 0.18
N PHE A 271 -12.98 3.89 -0.37
CA PHE A 271 -11.97 4.61 -1.17
C PHE A 271 -12.47 4.87 -2.59
N ALA A 272 -12.12 6.02 -3.17
CA ALA A 272 -12.38 6.31 -4.57
C ALA A 272 -11.47 5.44 -5.46
N LEU A 273 -12.07 4.69 -6.39
CA LEU A 273 -11.32 4.02 -7.45
C LEU A 273 -10.94 5.09 -8.48
N VAL A 274 -9.64 5.27 -8.76
CA VAL A 274 -9.18 6.25 -9.76
C VAL A 274 -8.89 5.53 -11.07
N SER A 275 -9.88 5.54 -11.98
CA SER A 275 -9.73 5.09 -13.36
C SER A 275 -9.05 6.17 -14.24
N PRO A 276 -8.77 5.88 -15.53
CA PRO A 276 -8.24 6.88 -16.47
C PRO A 276 -9.19 8.07 -16.68
N ALA A 277 -10.50 7.89 -16.40
CA ALA A 277 -11.55 8.91 -16.52
C ALA A 277 -11.77 9.73 -15.24
N CYS A 278 -11.36 9.25 -14.07
CA CYS A 278 -11.66 9.91 -12.80
C CYS A 278 -10.91 11.24 -12.66
N ILE A 279 -11.57 12.37 -12.92
CA ILE A 279 -11.02 13.69 -12.62
C ILE A 279 -11.00 13.87 -11.10
N ASP A 280 -9.80 13.81 -10.51
CA ASP A 280 -9.64 14.10 -9.09
C ASP A 280 -9.95 15.59 -8.84
N PRO A 281 -10.94 15.95 -7.99
CA PRO A 281 -11.33 17.34 -7.82
C PRO A 281 -10.19 18.22 -7.28
N LEU A 282 -9.26 17.69 -6.48
CA LEU A 282 -8.11 18.43 -5.95
C LEU A 282 -7.03 18.67 -7.01
N TYR A 283 -6.82 17.70 -7.90
CA TYR A 283 -5.78 17.73 -8.94
C TYR A 283 -6.36 17.98 -10.35
N SER A 284 -7.58 18.53 -10.40
CA SER A 284 -8.37 18.75 -11.62
C SER A 284 -7.85 19.87 -12.53
N LYS A 285 -6.90 20.68 -12.04
CA LYS A 285 -6.41 21.90 -12.71
C LYS A 285 -4.88 21.97 -12.70
N PRO A 286 -4.20 21.14 -13.51
CA PRO A 286 -2.77 21.30 -13.75
C PRO A 286 -2.48 22.59 -14.53
N VAL A 287 -1.38 23.24 -14.18
CA VAL A 287 -0.83 24.44 -14.82
C VAL A 287 0.65 24.17 -15.10
N ILE A 288 1.12 24.53 -16.29
CA ILE A 288 2.54 24.55 -16.63
C ILE A 288 3.10 25.91 -16.25
N ASP A 289 4.18 25.92 -15.49
CA ASP A 289 4.87 27.13 -15.02
C ASP A 289 6.02 27.51 -15.97
N SER A 290 6.74 26.52 -16.53
CA SER A 290 7.83 26.72 -17.49
C SER A 290 8.12 25.46 -18.32
N GLU A 291 8.66 25.65 -19.52
CA GLU A 291 9.17 24.62 -20.42
C GLU A 291 10.60 25.01 -20.84
N THR A 292 11.60 24.13 -20.68
CA THR A 292 13.04 24.39 -20.93
C THR A 292 13.72 23.20 -21.62
N ASP A 293 14.70 23.47 -22.50
CA ASP A 293 15.59 22.44 -23.05
C ASP A 293 16.91 22.41 -22.28
N GLU A 294 17.31 21.23 -21.79
CA GLU A 294 18.44 21.04 -20.86
C GLU A 294 19.37 19.91 -21.34
N ILE A 295 20.64 19.92 -20.89
CA ILE A 295 21.72 19.06 -21.43
C ILE A 295 22.45 18.18 -20.40
N SER A 296 22.19 18.37 -19.10
CA SER A 296 22.67 17.50 -18.01
C SER A 296 21.46 16.86 -17.34
N PRO A 297 21.47 15.56 -17.00
CA PRO A 297 22.52 14.55 -17.25
C PRO A 297 22.64 14.11 -18.72
N GLY A 298 21.72 14.58 -19.57
CA GLY A 298 21.77 14.43 -21.02
C GLY A 298 20.73 15.35 -21.68
N PRO A 299 20.71 15.44 -23.02
CA PRO A 299 19.72 16.23 -23.75
C PRO A 299 18.30 15.79 -23.40
N HIS A 300 17.47 16.71 -22.89
CA HIS A 300 16.08 16.46 -22.58
C HIS A 300 15.27 17.78 -22.52
N HIS A 301 13.95 17.66 -22.60
CA HIS A 301 13.02 18.78 -22.45
C HIS A 301 12.31 18.68 -21.10
N HIS A 302 12.51 19.68 -20.26
CA HIS A 302 11.96 19.78 -18.92
C HIS A 302 10.69 20.63 -18.92
N VAL A 303 9.62 20.10 -18.32
CA VAL A 303 8.33 20.80 -18.13
C VAL A 303 8.01 20.84 -16.64
N ALA A 304 7.96 22.04 -16.08
CA ALA A 304 7.63 22.27 -14.67
C ALA A 304 6.21 22.79 -14.52
N GLY A 305 5.51 22.39 -13.45
CA GLY A 305 4.14 22.84 -13.20
C GLY A 305 3.60 22.53 -11.81
N HIS A 306 2.32 22.81 -11.61
CA HIS A 306 1.61 22.60 -10.35
C HIS A 306 0.11 22.35 -10.54
N PHE A 307 -0.55 21.80 -9.52
CA PHE A 307 -2.02 21.73 -9.49
C PHE A 307 -2.60 22.94 -8.76
N SER A 308 -3.39 23.76 -9.45
CA SER A 308 -3.98 24.99 -8.91
C SER A 308 -4.79 24.74 -7.63
N ASN A 309 -4.63 25.61 -6.64
CA ASN A 309 -5.21 25.52 -5.28
C ASN A 309 -4.61 24.39 -4.41
N THR A 310 -3.47 23.82 -4.80
CA THR A 310 -2.69 22.88 -3.98
C THR A 310 -1.24 23.37 -3.84
N SER A 311 -0.47 22.76 -2.94
CA SER A 311 1.00 22.90 -2.90
C SER A 311 1.73 21.86 -3.76
N THR A 312 1.01 20.99 -4.47
CA THR A 312 1.58 19.89 -5.25
C THR A 312 2.13 20.40 -6.58
N ARG A 313 3.45 20.34 -6.72
CA ARG A 313 4.19 20.61 -7.96
C ARG A 313 4.51 19.29 -8.68
N PHE A 314 4.74 19.37 -9.98
CA PHE A 314 5.21 18.25 -10.81
C PHE A 314 6.28 18.73 -11.78
N ASN A 315 7.21 17.85 -12.14
CA ASN A 315 8.14 18.05 -13.25
C ASN A 315 8.14 16.80 -14.14
N PHE A 316 8.24 17.02 -15.45
CA PHE A 316 8.39 15.96 -16.44
C PHE A 316 9.68 16.20 -17.24
N TYR A 317 10.46 15.14 -17.49
CA TYR A 317 11.76 15.22 -18.16
C TYR A 317 11.76 14.30 -19.39
N PHE A 318 11.56 14.89 -20.57
CA PHE A 318 11.30 14.21 -21.83
C PHE A 318 12.57 14.00 -22.67
N PRO A 319 12.96 12.76 -23.00
CA PRO A 319 14.00 12.50 -24.00
C PRO A 319 13.65 13.11 -25.37
N PRO A 320 14.65 13.37 -26.24
CA PRO A 320 14.45 13.66 -27.65
C PRO A 320 13.55 12.62 -28.33
N LYS A 321 12.77 13.04 -29.34
CA LYS A 321 11.72 12.20 -29.96
C LYS A 321 12.25 10.90 -30.58
N ASP A 322 13.49 10.90 -31.05
CA ASP A 322 14.21 9.76 -31.61
C ASP A 322 14.85 8.85 -30.56
N ALA A 323 15.10 9.37 -29.34
CA ALA A 323 15.57 8.60 -28.20
C ALA A 323 14.42 7.95 -27.39
N TRP A 324 13.21 8.53 -27.43
CA TRP A 324 12.08 8.07 -26.63
C TRP A 324 11.42 6.78 -27.16
N GLY A 325 11.19 5.83 -26.25
CA GLY A 325 10.68 4.49 -26.52
C GLY A 325 9.24 4.26 -26.05
N GLY A 326 8.37 5.27 -26.08
CA GLY A 326 6.93 5.11 -25.82
C GLY A 326 6.51 4.96 -24.36
N ARG A 327 7.39 5.26 -23.39
CA ARG A 327 7.19 4.94 -21.96
C ARG A 327 7.60 6.04 -20.98
N PHE A 328 7.19 5.92 -19.71
CA PHE A 328 7.69 6.74 -18.61
C PHE A 328 7.93 5.96 -17.32
N PHE A 329 8.84 6.48 -16.50
CA PHE A 329 9.10 6.01 -15.14
C PHE A 329 8.77 7.10 -14.12
N GLN A 330 8.14 6.72 -13.02
CA GLN A 330 7.68 7.62 -11.96
C GLN A 330 8.12 7.13 -10.59
N LEU A 331 8.95 7.92 -9.90
CA LEU A 331 9.27 7.69 -8.50
C LEU A 331 8.15 8.26 -7.63
N ALA A 332 7.61 7.44 -6.72
CA ALA A 332 6.62 7.84 -5.72
C ALA A 332 7.21 7.68 -4.31
N TYR A 333 7.27 8.78 -3.56
CA TYR A 333 7.68 8.77 -2.15
C TYR A 333 7.00 9.90 -1.34
N PRO A 334 6.55 9.69 -0.08
CA PRO A 334 5.64 10.62 0.59
C PRO A 334 6.24 11.99 0.93
N THR A 335 7.56 12.11 0.93
CA THR A 335 8.30 13.33 1.32
C THR A 335 9.31 13.78 0.25
N GLN A 336 9.19 13.32 -1.00
CA GLN A 336 10.10 13.72 -2.07
C GLN A 336 9.85 15.16 -2.56
N SER A 337 10.89 15.77 -3.13
CA SER A 337 10.73 17.00 -3.91
C SER A 337 10.10 16.69 -5.28
N ALA A 338 9.52 17.71 -5.93
CA ALA A 338 9.06 17.57 -7.32
C ALA A 338 10.22 17.49 -8.33
N ASN A 339 11.45 17.85 -7.94
CA ASN A 339 12.63 17.80 -8.81
C ASN A 339 13.26 16.40 -8.75
N ALA A 340 13.53 15.80 -9.90
CA ALA A 340 14.23 14.52 -9.99
C ALA A 340 15.76 14.70 -9.84
N THR A 341 16.46 13.66 -9.41
CA THR A 341 17.94 13.65 -9.39
C THR A 341 18.52 13.39 -10.77
N GLU A 342 19.79 13.75 -11.00
CA GLU A 342 20.49 13.42 -12.25
C GLU A 342 20.56 11.89 -12.51
N GLU A 343 20.70 11.04 -11.48
CA GLU A 343 20.58 9.58 -11.67
C GLU A 343 19.16 9.20 -12.15
N THR A 344 18.11 9.82 -11.60
CA THR A 344 16.72 9.52 -11.95
C THR A 344 16.37 9.97 -13.37
N ILE A 345 16.89 11.11 -13.83
CA ILE A 345 16.71 11.60 -15.20
C ILE A 345 17.58 10.77 -16.17
N GLY A 346 18.85 10.51 -15.81
CA GLY A 346 19.80 9.74 -16.60
C GLY A 346 19.36 8.30 -16.82
N PHE A 347 18.84 7.62 -15.79
CA PHE A 347 18.27 6.28 -15.94
C PHE A 347 17.01 6.27 -16.83
N GLY A 348 16.19 7.34 -16.79
CA GLY A 348 15.07 7.52 -17.70
C GLY A 348 15.54 7.58 -19.16
N LEU A 349 16.43 8.52 -19.47
CA LEU A 349 17.03 8.72 -20.79
C LEU A 349 17.66 7.44 -21.35
N ASP A 350 18.53 6.79 -20.58
CA ASP A 350 19.22 5.54 -20.93
C ASP A 350 18.25 4.36 -21.11
N SER A 351 17.09 4.39 -20.43
CA SER A 351 16.01 3.40 -20.59
C SER A 351 14.94 3.82 -21.61
N LYS A 352 15.17 4.89 -22.39
CA LYS A 352 14.24 5.44 -23.39
C LYS A 352 12.88 5.86 -22.81
N ALA A 353 12.85 6.21 -21.54
CA ALA A 353 11.67 6.64 -20.78
C ALA A 353 11.73 8.15 -20.50
N TYR A 354 10.59 8.82 -20.44
CA TYR A 354 10.53 10.12 -19.76
C TYR A 354 10.39 9.93 -18.25
N THR A 355 10.94 10.84 -17.46
CA THR A 355 10.86 10.78 -15.99
C THR A 355 9.72 11.67 -15.51
N VAL A 356 8.91 11.15 -14.59
CA VAL A 356 7.83 11.88 -13.90
C VAL A 356 8.19 11.99 -12.42
N GLN A 357 8.14 13.22 -11.89
CA GLN A 357 8.41 13.49 -10.49
C GLN A 357 7.36 14.48 -9.94
N VAL A 358 6.92 14.26 -8.69
CA VAL A 358 5.82 15.01 -8.05
C VAL A 358 6.21 15.36 -6.63
N THR A 359 5.74 16.50 -6.10
CA THR A 359 5.86 16.79 -4.66
C THR A 359 5.21 15.67 -3.85
N GLY A 360 6.00 15.05 -2.97
CA GLY A 360 5.54 13.98 -2.08
C GLY A 360 4.30 14.39 -1.29
N SER A 361 3.35 13.46 -1.18
CA SER A 361 2.09 13.67 -0.48
C SER A 361 1.54 12.35 0.06
N ASN A 362 0.58 12.42 0.97
CA ASN A 362 -0.06 11.24 1.54
C ASN A 362 -1.02 10.59 0.53
N GLY A 363 -0.83 9.29 0.27
CA GLY A 363 -1.59 8.50 -0.71
C GLY A 363 -1.03 8.59 -2.14
N PHE A 364 -1.74 7.94 -3.07
CA PHE A 364 -1.35 7.83 -4.49
C PHE A 364 -1.98 8.89 -5.41
N ARG A 365 -2.88 9.74 -4.90
CA ARG A 365 -3.79 10.54 -5.75
C ARG A 365 -3.08 11.63 -6.57
N ALA A 366 -2.12 12.34 -5.97
CA ALA A 366 -1.28 13.30 -6.67
C ALA A 366 -0.43 12.63 -7.75
N GLU A 367 0.21 11.50 -7.42
CA GLU A 367 1.01 10.70 -8.33
C GLU A 367 0.19 10.22 -9.53
N ALA A 368 -1.03 9.72 -9.30
CA ALA A 368 -1.93 9.24 -10.35
C ALA A 368 -2.46 10.37 -11.27
N ALA A 369 -2.70 11.57 -10.71
CA ALA A 369 -3.09 12.74 -11.49
C ALA A 369 -1.92 13.24 -12.38
N ALA A 370 -0.70 13.30 -11.82
CA ALA A 370 0.50 13.67 -12.56
C ALA A 370 0.85 12.63 -13.64
N ALA A 371 0.73 11.33 -13.35
CA ALA A 371 0.91 10.24 -14.31
C ALA A 371 0.03 10.43 -15.56
N ARG A 372 -1.26 10.71 -15.36
CA ARG A 372 -2.23 10.95 -16.43
C ARG A 372 -1.96 12.27 -17.17
N TYR A 373 -1.67 13.36 -16.45
CA TYR A 373 -1.35 14.64 -17.10
C TYR A 373 -0.04 14.58 -17.92
N SER A 374 0.97 13.83 -17.45
CA SER A 374 2.23 13.64 -18.16
C SER A 374 2.02 13.05 -19.55
N ARG A 375 1.09 12.08 -19.71
CA ARG A 375 0.75 11.49 -21.01
C ARG A 375 0.17 12.52 -21.98
N ILE A 376 -0.62 13.49 -21.48
CA ILE A 376 -1.19 14.58 -22.30
C ILE A 376 -0.08 15.54 -22.78
N VAL A 377 0.87 15.88 -21.89
CA VAL A 377 2.03 16.70 -22.25
C VAL A 377 2.95 15.96 -23.23
N ALA A 378 3.24 14.68 -22.99
CA ALA A 378 4.01 13.81 -23.87
C ALA A 378 3.38 13.70 -25.27
N ALA A 379 2.07 13.47 -25.36
CA ALA A 379 1.36 13.38 -26.63
C ALA A 379 1.45 14.68 -27.46
N ARG A 380 1.42 15.85 -26.79
CA ARG A 380 1.66 17.16 -27.42
C ARG A 380 3.11 17.31 -27.88
N TYR A 381 4.07 17.07 -26.99
CA TYR A 381 5.50 17.25 -27.23
C TYR A 381 6.00 16.35 -28.37
N TYR A 382 5.73 15.04 -28.26
CA TYR A 382 6.11 14.05 -29.28
C TYR A 382 5.21 14.08 -30.52
N ARG A 383 4.10 14.83 -30.53
CA ARG A 383 3.12 14.90 -31.63
C ARG A 383 2.62 13.51 -32.05
N LEU A 384 1.94 12.85 -31.11
CA LEU A 384 1.43 11.48 -31.27
C LEU A 384 0.03 11.47 -31.91
N THR A 385 -0.35 10.33 -32.50
CA THR A 385 -1.75 10.05 -32.85
C THR A 385 -2.49 9.48 -31.65
N SER A 386 -3.82 9.66 -31.57
CA SER A 386 -4.65 9.15 -30.45
C SER A 386 -4.60 7.63 -30.27
N THR A 387 -4.12 6.89 -31.27
CA THR A 387 -3.92 5.43 -31.22
C THR A 387 -2.63 4.98 -30.53
N GLN A 388 -1.70 5.88 -30.20
CA GLN A 388 -0.42 5.53 -29.59
C GLN A 388 -0.51 5.50 -28.07
N HIS A 389 -0.52 4.30 -27.50
CA HIS A 389 -0.44 4.11 -26.04
C HIS A 389 0.90 4.62 -25.48
N ILE A 390 0.87 5.07 -24.23
CA ILE A 390 2.06 5.45 -23.46
C ILE A 390 2.11 4.59 -22.21
N TYR A 391 3.10 3.70 -22.15
CA TYR A 391 3.30 2.81 -21.00
C TYR A 391 3.88 3.59 -19.82
N GLY A 392 3.31 3.40 -18.62
CA GLY A 392 3.73 4.08 -17.40
C GLY A 392 4.07 3.11 -16.29
N TYR A 393 5.22 3.30 -15.64
CA TYR A 393 5.66 2.46 -14.53
C TYR A 393 5.94 3.28 -13.28
N VAL A 394 5.38 2.85 -12.15
CA VAL A 394 5.57 3.50 -10.85
C VAL A 394 6.48 2.67 -9.95
N TYR A 395 7.39 3.32 -9.24
CA TYR A 395 8.29 2.67 -8.29
C TYR A 395 8.55 3.53 -7.06
N GLY A 396 8.97 2.89 -5.97
CA GLY A 396 9.09 3.54 -4.67
C GLY A 396 9.62 2.60 -3.61
N GLY A 397 10.50 3.13 -2.75
CA GLY A 397 11.12 2.40 -1.64
C GLY A 397 10.43 2.68 -0.31
N SER A 398 10.39 1.72 0.62
CA SER A 398 9.99 1.98 2.01
C SER A 398 8.63 2.68 2.12
N GLY A 399 8.54 3.92 2.62
CA GLY A 399 7.31 4.73 2.61
C GLY A 399 6.67 4.91 1.22
N GLY A 400 7.48 5.00 0.16
CA GLY A 400 7.04 5.02 -1.24
C GLY A 400 6.52 3.67 -1.73
N SER A 401 7.01 2.54 -1.20
CA SER A 401 6.46 1.21 -1.54
C SER A 401 5.00 1.05 -1.09
N ASN A 402 4.60 1.71 0.01
CA ASN A 402 3.20 1.82 0.41
C ASN A 402 2.37 2.63 -0.60
N GLN A 403 2.90 3.73 -1.16
CA GLN A 403 2.21 4.48 -2.23
C GLN A 403 2.12 3.69 -3.53
N VAL A 404 3.17 2.96 -3.92
CA VAL A 404 3.16 2.07 -5.10
C VAL A 404 2.05 1.03 -4.96
N ILE A 405 2.05 0.25 -3.88
CA ILE A 405 1.04 -0.79 -3.63
C ILE A 405 -0.36 -0.20 -3.49
N GLY A 406 -0.49 0.90 -2.74
CA GLY A 406 -1.77 1.62 -2.61
C GLY A 406 -2.30 2.12 -3.96
N GLY A 407 -1.42 2.64 -4.82
CA GLY A 407 -1.74 3.06 -6.18
C GLY A 407 -2.22 1.92 -7.07
N ILE A 408 -1.45 0.83 -7.20
CA ILE A 408 -1.81 -0.27 -8.13
C ILE A 408 -2.96 -1.17 -7.64
N GLU A 409 -3.39 -1.03 -6.38
CA GLU A 409 -4.60 -1.65 -5.84
C GLU A 409 -5.86 -0.77 -5.92
N ASN A 410 -5.72 0.57 -6.09
CA ASN A 410 -6.85 1.52 -6.04
C ASN A 410 -6.94 2.42 -7.28
N THR A 411 -6.07 2.19 -8.28
CA THR A 411 -6.15 2.78 -9.61
C THR A 411 -6.31 1.71 -10.70
N VAL A 412 -6.84 2.10 -11.86
CA VAL A 412 -6.93 1.26 -13.06
C VAL A 412 -6.38 2.06 -14.23
N GLY A 413 -5.54 1.46 -15.08
CA GLY A 413 -5.00 2.10 -16.29
C GLY A 413 -4.09 3.33 -16.06
N VAL A 414 -3.71 3.63 -14.81
CA VAL A 414 -2.79 4.74 -14.50
C VAL A 414 -1.33 4.31 -14.73
N TRP A 415 -0.99 3.09 -14.33
CA TRP A 415 0.32 2.47 -14.56
C TRP A 415 0.14 1.04 -15.06
N ASP A 416 0.96 0.65 -16.02
CA ASP A 416 0.91 -0.62 -16.74
C ASP A 416 1.76 -1.70 -16.04
N GLY A 417 2.74 -1.29 -15.24
CA GLY A 417 3.51 -2.13 -14.33
C GLY A 417 4.11 -1.33 -13.17
N ALA A 418 4.71 -2.02 -12.20
CA ALA A 418 5.29 -1.37 -11.01
C ALA A 418 6.49 -2.11 -10.42
N VAL A 419 7.33 -1.37 -9.69
CA VAL A 419 8.45 -1.91 -8.89
C VAL A 419 8.37 -1.40 -7.44
N ALA A 420 7.99 -2.26 -6.50
CA ALA A 420 8.02 -1.93 -5.09
C ALA A 420 9.36 -2.36 -4.48
N MET A 421 10.09 -1.42 -3.88
CA MET A 421 11.39 -1.68 -3.27
C MET A 421 11.26 -1.65 -1.74
N VAL A 422 11.94 -2.52 -1.02
CA VAL A 422 12.02 -2.47 0.45
C VAL A 422 10.60 -2.39 1.06
N GLN A 423 9.85 -3.48 0.87
CA GLN A 423 8.40 -3.52 0.93
C GLN A 423 7.87 -3.28 2.35
N ALA A 424 7.42 -2.05 2.60
CA ALA A 424 6.59 -1.74 3.75
C ALA A 424 5.18 -2.33 3.56
N VAL A 425 4.54 -2.63 4.69
CA VAL A 425 3.18 -3.19 4.78
C VAL A 425 2.41 -2.47 5.89
N PRO A 426 1.08 -2.68 6.06
CA PRO A 426 0.26 -1.87 6.98
C PRO A 426 0.57 -1.93 8.48
N ILE A 427 1.65 -2.62 8.85
CA ILE A 427 2.13 -2.82 10.22
C ILE A 427 3.56 -2.30 10.44
N SER A 428 4.31 -1.94 9.39
CA SER A 428 5.75 -1.67 9.53
C SER A 428 6.04 -0.42 10.38
N ALA A 429 5.22 0.62 10.26
CA ALA A 429 5.23 1.76 11.17
C ALA A 429 3.94 1.77 12.02
N PRO A 430 4.01 1.99 13.35
CA PRO A 430 5.20 2.32 14.14
C PRO A 430 5.98 1.10 14.68
N ASN A 431 5.61 -0.12 14.32
CA ASN A 431 6.08 -1.32 15.05
C ASN A 431 7.57 -1.62 14.84
N SER A 432 8.13 -1.45 13.64
CA SER A 432 9.53 -1.77 13.35
C SER A 432 10.52 -0.87 14.12
N PRO A 433 10.34 0.47 14.21
CA PRO A 433 11.10 1.30 15.15
C PRO A 433 10.86 0.97 16.63
N SER A 434 9.64 0.55 17.00
CA SER A 434 9.27 0.25 18.39
C SER A 434 10.02 -0.99 18.93
N ILE A 435 10.02 -2.11 18.20
CA ILE A 435 10.80 -3.31 18.60
C ILE A 435 12.31 -3.05 18.61
N ARG A 436 12.80 -2.23 17.68
CA ARG A 436 14.21 -1.87 17.57
C ARG A 436 14.72 -1.07 18.74
N ALA A 437 14.01 0.01 19.11
CA ALA A 437 14.30 0.75 20.33
C ALA A 437 14.23 -0.14 21.57
N MET A 438 13.23 -1.03 21.67
CA MET A 438 13.08 -1.96 22.79
C MET A 438 14.27 -2.93 22.92
N ALA A 439 14.69 -3.54 21.82
CA ALA A 439 15.84 -4.43 21.81
C ALA A 439 17.14 -3.64 22.05
N GLY A 440 17.29 -2.46 21.45
CA GLY A 440 18.39 -1.53 21.70
C GLY A 440 18.53 -1.13 23.18
N LEU A 441 17.42 -0.87 23.85
CA LEU A 441 17.36 -0.57 25.28
C LEU A 441 17.82 -1.76 26.14
N VAL A 442 17.31 -2.97 25.90
CA VAL A 442 17.66 -4.16 26.71
C VAL A 442 19.09 -4.62 26.43
N LEU A 443 19.51 -4.64 25.16
CA LEU A 443 20.79 -5.20 24.73
C LEU A 443 21.96 -4.21 24.85
N ARG A 444 21.74 -2.97 25.34
CA ARG A 444 22.75 -1.89 25.37
C ARG A 444 24.09 -2.30 26.00
N ASN A 445 24.05 -3.11 27.05
CA ASN A 445 25.23 -3.62 27.76
C ASN A 445 25.99 -4.72 26.99
N ARG A 446 25.41 -5.24 25.90
CA ARG A 446 25.94 -6.30 25.04
C ARG A 446 26.38 -5.81 23.67
N LYS A 447 26.22 -4.51 23.35
CA LYS A 447 26.56 -3.89 22.06
C LYS A 447 27.84 -4.47 21.43
N THR A 448 28.98 -4.30 22.09
CA THR A 448 30.29 -4.74 21.57
C THR A 448 30.34 -6.26 21.37
N GLU A 449 29.84 -7.03 22.34
CA GLU A 449 29.80 -8.50 22.30
C GLU A 449 28.94 -9.02 21.13
N ILE A 450 27.80 -8.36 20.86
CA ILE A 450 26.90 -8.66 19.73
C ILE A 450 27.58 -8.31 18.41
N GLN A 451 28.14 -7.11 18.28
CA GLN A 451 28.84 -6.69 17.06
C GLN A 451 30.02 -7.61 16.75
N ASP A 452 30.85 -7.93 17.75
CA ASP A 452 32.02 -8.82 17.57
C ASP A 452 31.63 -10.28 17.30
N SER A 453 30.45 -10.73 17.76
CA SER A 453 29.91 -12.05 17.37
C SER A 453 29.46 -12.11 15.91
N LEU A 454 29.08 -10.98 15.30
CA LEU A 454 28.49 -10.89 13.96
C LEU A 454 29.46 -10.43 12.87
N LYS A 455 30.51 -9.68 13.22
CA LYS A 455 31.60 -9.31 12.30
C LYS A 455 32.22 -10.54 11.65
N PRO A 456 32.83 -10.42 10.45
CA PRO A 456 33.51 -11.54 9.81
C PRO A 456 34.61 -12.10 10.72
N GLY A 457 34.62 -13.43 10.92
CA GLY A 457 35.48 -14.10 11.89
C GLY A 457 34.95 -14.20 13.32
N GLY A 458 33.77 -13.64 13.63
CA GLY A 458 33.02 -13.88 14.87
C GLY A 458 32.39 -15.28 14.94
N SER A 459 31.45 -15.50 15.88
CA SER A 459 30.72 -16.77 15.99
C SER A 459 29.55 -16.90 15.01
N GLY A 460 29.11 -15.79 14.41
CA GLY A 460 27.88 -15.69 13.61
C GLY A 460 26.59 -15.74 14.44
N ASN A 461 26.68 -15.98 15.75
CA ASN A 461 25.54 -16.27 16.60
C ASN A 461 25.63 -15.47 17.92
N PRO A 462 25.00 -14.29 18.03
CA PRO A 462 24.97 -13.51 19.28
C PRO A 462 24.27 -14.24 20.45
N LEU A 463 23.44 -15.27 20.21
CA LEU A 463 22.91 -16.09 21.30
C LEU A 463 23.97 -17.02 21.92
N SER A 464 25.15 -17.18 21.31
CA SER A 464 26.27 -17.93 21.90
C SER A 464 27.08 -17.12 22.92
N ILE A 465 26.80 -15.81 23.09
CA ILE A 465 27.52 -14.92 24.01
C ILE A 465 27.33 -15.43 25.46
N PRO A 466 28.40 -15.85 26.19
CA PRO A 466 28.23 -16.50 27.50
C PRO A 466 27.72 -15.56 28.59
N SER A 467 28.10 -14.29 28.51
CA SER A 467 27.74 -13.19 29.41
C SER A 467 26.28 -12.73 29.28
N MET A 468 25.57 -13.15 28.23
CA MET A 468 24.20 -12.69 27.96
C MET A 468 23.19 -13.34 28.92
N THR A 469 22.41 -12.50 29.60
CA THR A 469 21.34 -12.87 30.54
C THR A 469 20.12 -13.47 29.84
N GLU A 470 19.23 -14.12 30.60
CA GLU A 470 17.96 -14.64 30.08
C GLU A 470 17.06 -13.54 29.48
N LEU A 471 17.07 -12.34 30.06
CA LEU A 471 16.32 -11.18 29.56
C LEU A 471 16.87 -10.70 28.21
N GLU A 472 18.19 -10.54 28.10
CA GLU A 472 18.87 -10.14 26.85
C GLU A 472 18.64 -11.19 25.75
N ARG A 473 18.82 -12.49 26.06
CA ARG A 473 18.53 -13.60 25.13
C ARG A 473 17.10 -13.57 24.62
N SER A 474 16.13 -13.41 25.53
CA SER A 474 14.71 -13.38 25.20
C SER A 474 14.35 -12.21 24.29
N MET A 475 14.89 -11.02 24.57
CA MET A 475 14.63 -9.83 23.74
C MET A 475 15.24 -9.95 22.34
N LEU A 476 16.43 -10.53 22.21
CA LEU A 476 17.05 -10.79 20.91
C LEU A 476 16.27 -11.83 20.09
N ILE A 477 15.78 -12.89 20.73
CA ILE A 477 14.90 -13.89 20.09
C ILE A 477 13.59 -13.25 19.63
N GLU A 478 12.94 -12.44 20.48
CA GLU A 478 11.67 -11.79 20.16
C GLU A 478 11.81 -10.77 19.01
N ALA A 479 12.87 -9.97 19.02
CA ALA A 479 13.18 -9.02 17.94
C ALA A 479 13.44 -9.73 16.61
N THR A 480 14.20 -10.83 16.63
CA THR A 480 14.45 -11.64 15.43
C THR A 480 13.14 -12.23 14.92
N LYS A 481 12.34 -12.87 15.79
CA LYS A 481 11.01 -13.42 15.48
C LYS A 481 10.03 -12.40 14.92
N LEU A 482 10.10 -11.13 15.34
CA LEU A 482 9.24 -10.08 14.79
C LEU A 482 9.72 -9.58 13.41
N GLY A 483 10.99 -9.83 13.07
CA GLY A 483 11.55 -9.65 11.73
C GLY A 483 12.88 -8.91 11.64
N VAL A 484 13.48 -8.47 12.76
CA VAL A 484 14.77 -7.77 12.75
C VAL A 484 15.88 -8.76 12.36
N PRO A 485 16.58 -8.60 11.22
CA PRO A 485 17.52 -9.61 10.76
C PRO A 485 18.71 -9.76 11.73
N ILE A 486 19.02 -11.00 12.16
CA ILE A 486 20.08 -11.23 13.16
C ILE A 486 21.45 -10.66 12.73
N ARG A 487 21.74 -10.69 11.42
CA ARG A 487 22.96 -10.12 10.82
C ARG A 487 22.99 -8.59 10.78
N ALA A 488 21.85 -7.90 10.89
CA ALA A 488 21.81 -6.43 10.92
C ALA A 488 22.41 -5.84 12.20
N TRP A 489 22.36 -6.58 13.32
CA TRP A 489 22.91 -6.18 14.62
C TRP A 489 24.45 -6.00 14.66
N GLU A 490 25.15 -6.32 13.57
CA GLU A 490 26.53 -5.87 13.33
C GLU A 490 26.63 -4.33 13.34
N GLN A 491 25.61 -3.64 12.80
CA GLN A 491 25.41 -2.19 12.91
C GLN A 491 24.49 -1.89 14.09
N TYR A 492 24.89 -2.33 15.29
CA TYR A 492 24.09 -2.26 16.52
C TYR A 492 23.43 -0.90 16.74
N ASP A 493 24.19 0.20 16.60
CA ASP A 493 23.69 1.55 16.87
C ASP A 493 22.57 1.98 15.92
N GLU A 494 22.65 1.58 14.64
CA GLU A 494 21.61 1.89 13.66
C GLU A 494 20.36 1.04 13.90
N VAL A 495 20.53 -0.25 14.25
CA VAL A 495 19.40 -1.13 14.57
C VAL A 495 18.75 -0.73 15.89
N ALA A 496 19.52 -0.25 16.88
CA ALA A 496 19.04 0.20 18.18
C ALA A 496 18.42 1.61 18.18
N ASP A 497 18.62 2.40 17.12
CA ASP A 497 18.19 3.80 17.08
C ASP A 497 16.68 3.98 17.38
N SER A 498 16.41 4.89 18.32
CA SER A 498 15.08 5.25 18.80
C SER A 498 14.62 6.63 18.30
N SER A 499 15.40 7.32 17.46
CA SER A 499 15.04 8.63 16.89
C SER A 499 13.73 8.56 16.09
N HIS A 500 13.63 7.60 15.15
CA HIS A 500 12.43 7.35 14.35
C HIS A 500 11.19 7.06 15.21
N LEU A 501 11.34 6.29 16.30
CA LEU A 501 10.25 5.99 17.23
C LEU A 501 9.75 7.28 17.92
N ASN A 502 10.64 8.18 18.31
CA ASN A 502 10.28 9.42 18.98
C ASN A 502 9.67 10.47 18.04
N ILE A 503 10.07 10.49 16.76
CA ILE A 503 9.37 11.26 15.72
C ILE A 503 7.92 10.76 15.60
N LEU A 504 7.70 9.45 15.49
CA LEU A 504 6.36 8.84 15.39
C LEU A 504 5.53 9.05 16.68
N ARG A 505 6.18 9.00 17.85
CA ARG A 505 5.59 9.33 19.17
C ARG A 505 4.97 10.72 19.16
N ASN A 506 5.76 11.74 18.84
CA ASN A 506 5.32 13.14 18.92
C ASN A 506 4.33 13.50 17.81
N THR A 507 4.57 13.03 16.58
CA THR A 507 3.78 13.45 15.40
C THR A 507 2.48 12.67 15.20
N ILE A 508 2.39 11.42 15.68
CA ILE A 508 1.27 10.52 15.38
C ILE A 508 0.70 9.87 16.65
N ILE A 509 1.51 9.22 17.47
CA ILE A 509 1.00 8.36 18.55
C ILE A 509 0.40 9.19 19.69
N GLN A 510 1.12 10.18 20.23
CA GLN A 510 0.59 11.05 21.29
C GLN A 510 -0.68 11.84 20.86
N PRO A 511 -0.78 12.39 19.64
CA PRO A 511 -2.02 13.02 19.16
C PRO A 511 -3.22 12.07 18.98
N SER A 512 -3.00 10.78 18.68
CA SER A 512 -4.07 9.83 18.35
C SER A 512 -4.44 8.86 19.47
N ASP A 513 -3.50 8.53 20.35
CA ASP A 513 -3.66 7.69 21.54
C ASP A 513 -3.11 8.38 22.81
N PRO A 514 -3.65 9.55 23.20
CA PRO A 514 -3.07 10.42 24.23
C PRO A 514 -3.08 9.81 25.65
N THR A 515 -3.85 8.75 25.90
CA THR A 515 -3.89 8.08 27.21
C THR A 515 -2.91 6.92 27.33
N TYR A 516 -2.16 6.57 26.28
CA TYR A 516 -1.25 5.41 26.33
C TYR A 516 -0.19 5.52 27.43
N VAL A 517 0.48 6.67 27.56
CA VAL A 517 1.59 6.84 28.52
C VAL A 517 1.09 6.72 29.96
N GLU A 518 -0.05 7.35 30.28
CA GLU A 518 -0.69 7.24 31.60
C GLU A 518 -1.14 5.80 31.87
N ASP A 519 -1.80 5.15 30.92
CA ASP A 519 -2.24 3.76 31.05
C ASP A 519 -1.06 2.80 31.24
N PHE A 520 0.05 3.02 30.54
CA PHE A 520 1.25 2.19 30.62
C PHE A 520 1.90 2.20 32.02
N TRP A 521 1.90 3.37 32.68
CA TRP A 521 2.49 3.53 34.01
C TRP A 521 1.50 3.28 35.16
N SER A 522 0.17 3.29 34.92
CA SER A 522 -0.86 3.18 35.96
C SER A 522 -1.69 1.89 35.97
N LYS A 523 -1.87 1.21 34.82
CA LYS A 523 -2.81 0.07 34.70
C LYS A 523 -2.09 -1.29 34.69
N PRO A 524 -2.70 -2.35 35.25
CA PRO A 524 -2.15 -3.71 35.18
C PRO A 524 -2.12 -4.23 33.73
N GLY A 525 -1.14 -5.09 33.43
CA GLY A 525 -0.94 -5.69 32.11
C GLY A 525 -0.02 -4.90 31.16
N TYR A 526 0.41 -3.70 31.56
CA TYR A 526 1.47 -2.94 30.88
C TYR A 526 2.82 -3.14 31.58
N LEU A 527 3.93 -3.03 30.85
CA LEU A 527 5.26 -3.30 31.42
C LEU A 527 5.66 -2.29 32.50
N GLY A 528 5.16 -1.05 32.45
CA GLY A 528 5.39 -0.04 33.48
C GLY A 528 4.93 -0.47 34.88
N THR A 529 3.83 -1.22 34.98
CA THR A 529 3.31 -1.77 36.25
C THR A 529 3.68 -3.24 36.50
N ALA A 530 4.09 -3.99 35.47
CA ALA A 530 4.36 -5.42 35.57
C ALA A 530 5.57 -5.74 36.47
N ASP A 531 5.39 -6.66 37.41
CA ASP A 531 6.48 -7.28 38.15
C ASP A 531 7.11 -8.40 37.30
N SER A 532 8.12 -8.03 36.52
CA SER A 532 8.84 -8.88 35.58
C SER A 532 10.19 -8.26 35.28
N ALA A 533 11.21 -9.07 34.92
CA ALA A 533 12.55 -8.56 34.63
C ALA A 533 12.54 -7.45 33.55
N LEU A 534 11.67 -7.56 32.54
CA LEU A 534 11.52 -6.54 31.50
C LEU A 534 10.82 -5.27 32.01
N GLY A 535 9.77 -5.40 32.83
CA GLY A 535 9.10 -4.26 33.45
C GLY A 535 10.00 -3.51 34.45
N ILE A 536 10.87 -4.23 35.16
CA ILE A 536 11.93 -3.66 36.00
C ILE A 536 12.92 -2.87 35.12
N ALA A 537 13.47 -3.49 34.07
CA ALA A 537 14.41 -2.83 33.16
C ALA A 537 13.83 -1.57 32.47
N MET A 538 12.51 -1.54 32.22
CA MET A 538 11.82 -0.33 31.74
C MET A 538 11.65 0.74 32.83
N ARG A 539 11.34 0.38 34.07
CA ARG A 539 11.32 1.33 35.20
C ARG A 539 12.71 1.91 35.49
N GLU A 540 13.76 1.11 35.40
CA GLU A 540 15.17 1.52 35.56
C GLU A 540 15.68 2.42 34.42
N ALA A 541 15.01 2.41 33.26
CA ALA A 541 15.30 3.33 32.15
C ALA A 541 14.67 4.72 32.32
N VAL A 542 13.80 4.91 33.32
CA VAL A 542 13.13 6.18 33.57
C VAL A 542 14.10 7.19 34.19
N VAL A 543 14.20 8.34 33.53
CA VAL A 543 14.83 9.56 34.02
C VAL A 543 13.73 10.54 34.40
N ASP A 544 13.89 11.20 35.55
CA ASP A 544 12.95 12.16 36.13
C ASP A 544 13.74 13.08 37.07
N PHE A 545 13.96 14.35 36.69
CA PHE A 545 14.69 15.32 37.51
C PHE A 545 14.29 16.77 37.21
N ASN A 546 14.62 17.67 38.14
CA ASN A 546 14.51 19.11 37.95
C ASN A 546 15.90 19.73 37.80
N ALA A 547 16.03 20.74 36.95
CA ALA A 547 17.26 21.48 36.69
C ALA A 547 16.98 22.97 36.43
N THR A 548 18.04 23.77 36.42
CA THR A 548 18.02 25.19 36.00
C THR A 548 18.78 25.34 34.70
N VAL A 549 18.22 26.11 33.76
CA VAL A 549 18.90 26.48 32.51
C VAL A 549 20.04 27.45 32.82
N GLU A 550 21.29 27.03 32.60
CA GLU A 550 22.47 27.87 32.77
C GLU A 550 22.83 28.67 31.52
N ASP A 551 22.58 28.11 30.33
CA ASP A 551 22.94 28.72 29.05
C ASP A 551 21.97 28.29 27.95
N VAL A 552 21.80 29.11 26.92
CA VAL A 552 20.86 28.88 25.81
C VAL A 552 21.54 29.25 24.50
N GLN A 553 21.62 28.30 23.58
CA GLN A 553 22.17 28.52 22.23
C GLN A 553 21.05 28.50 21.21
N LEU A 554 21.03 29.53 20.37
CA LEU A 554 20.11 29.69 19.24
C LEU A 554 20.89 29.64 17.93
N ASP A 555 20.23 29.29 16.84
CA ASP A 555 20.78 29.42 15.48
C ASP A 555 20.62 30.86 14.95
N ASN A 556 21.02 31.07 13.69
CA ASN A 556 20.97 32.37 13.02
C ASN A 556 19.53 32.88 12.80
N ASP A 557 18.53 32.00 12.80
CA ASP A 557 17.11 32.32 12.65
C ASP A 557 16.40 32.48 14.02
N GLY A 558 17.12 32.27 15.13
CA GLY A 558 16.60 32.39 16.49
C GLY A 558 15.85 31.14 16.99
N LYS A 559 16.01 30.00 16.32
CA LYS A 559 15.51 28.68 16.76
C LYS A 559 16.34 28.18 17.93
N LEU A 560 15.75 27.38 18.82
CA LEU A 560 16.49 26.79 19.95
C LEU A 560 17.30 25.58 19.47
N VAL A 561 18.63 25.61 19.68
CA VAL A 561 19.57 24.54 19.28
C VAL A 561 20.00 23.71 20.50
N SER A 562 20.32 24.34 21.62
CA SER A 562 20.68 23.64 22.86
C SER A 562 20.47 24.47 24.12
N ILE A 563 20.38 23.80 25.26
CA ILE A 563 20.52 24.41 26.60
C ILE A 563 21.60 23.70 27.39
N ARG A 564 22.34 24.44 28.22
CA ARG A 564 23.12 23.86 29.33
C ARG A 564 22.30 23.88 30.61
N LEU A 565 22.43 22.82 31.41
CA LEU A 565 21.75 22.60 32.68
C LEU A 565 22.76 22.68 33.83
N ASP A 566 22.30 23.10 35.01
CA ASP A 566 23.10 23.10 36.24
C ASP A 566 23.37 21.68 36.80
N THR A 567 22.50 20.72 36.47
CA THR A 567 22.59 19.32 36.89
C THR A 567 22.04 18.37 35.83
N VAL A 568 22.57 17.14 35.82
CA VAL A 568 22.08 15.98 35.08
C VAL A 568 22.39 14.72 35.92
N PRO A 569 21.62 13.62 35.80
CA PRO A 569 21.94 12.37 36.48
C PRO A 569 23.29 11.78 36.01
N GLU A 570 24.06 11.18 36.92
CA GLU A 570 25.39 10.60 36.62
C GLU A 570 25.33 9.47 35.58
N ALA A 571 24.23 8.71 35.56
CA ALA A 571 23.95 7.69 34.57
C ALA A 571 22.52 7.83 34.07
N VAL A 572 22.35 7.82 32.75
CA VAL A 572 21.06 7.68 32.07
C VAL A 572 21.16 6.52 31.09
N ALA A 573 20.06 5.82 30.83
CA ALA A 573 20.00 4.92 29.69
C ALA A 573 20.05 5.76 28.40
N ASP A 574 20.82 5.32 27.40
CA ASP A 574 20.96 6.01 26.11
C ASP A 574 19.66 5.83 25.29
N VAL A 575 18.68 6.68 25.59
CA VAL A 575 17.29 6.62 25.13
C VAL A 575 16.92 7.97 24.56
N TYR A 576 16.65 8.03 23.26
CA TYR A 576 16.30 9.28 22.59
C TYR A 576 14.95 9.82 23.10
N GLY A 577 14.75 11.14 23.04
CA GLY A 577 13.46 11.79 23.28
C GLY A 577 13.14 12.08 24.76
N TYR A 578 14.01 12.83 25.42
CA TYR A 578 13.72 13.47 26.71
C TYR A 578 12.73 14.61 26.53
N ASP A 579 11.88 14.81 27.54
CA ASP A 579 10.71 15.68 27.53
C ASP A 579 10.85 16.76 28.61
N LEU A 580 11.08 17.99 28.16
CA LEU A 580 11.25 19.17 29.00
C LEU A 580 9.92 19.88 29.24
N GLY A 581 9.53 20.02 30.51
CA GLY A 581 8.44 20.87 30.98
C GLY A 581 8.98 22.12 31.68
N LEU A 582 8.38 23.28 31.40
CA LEU A 582 8.65 24.53 32.12
C LEU A 582 7.96 24.52 33.48
N LEU A 583 8.66 24.90 34.55
CA LEU A 583 8.10 24.97 35.90
C LEU A 583 7.62 26.40 36.23
N GLY A 584 6.32 26.55 36.48
CA GLY A 584 5.72 27.78 36.99
C GLY A 584 5.76 27.88 38.52
N ALA A 585 5.17 28.94 39.09
CA ALA A 585 5.10 29.14 40.53
C ALA A 585 4.28 28.08 41.29
N ASP A 586 3.38 27.38 40.58
CA ASP A 586 2.49 26.34 41.10
C ASP A 586 2.82 24.94 40.53
N ASP A 587 4.09 24.70 40.11
CA ASP A 587 4.60 23.45 39.51
C ASP A 587 3.81 22.93 38.28
N PHE A 588 3.06 23.80 37.61
CA PHE A 588 2.14 23.43 36.52
C PHE A 588 2.85 23.17 35.17
N LYS A 589 2.94 21.90 34.76
CA LYS A 589 3.53 21.46 33.48
C LYS A 589 2.64 21.85 32.28
N LEU A 590 2.93 23.01 31.67
CA LEU A 590 2.11 23.62 30.60
C LEU A 590 2.04 22.78 29.31
N ARG A 591 3.21 22.52 28.70
CA ARG A 591 3.44 21.72 27.49
C ARG A 591 4.90 21.27 27.47
N THR A 592 5.19 20.31 26.59
CA THR A 592 6.48 19.61 26.54
C THR A 592 7.29 20.02 25.31
N ILE A 593 8.61 20.12 25.46
CA ILE A 593 9.59 20.29 24.38
C ILE A 593 10.51 19.05 24.38
N SER A 594 10.62 18.34 23.27
CA SER A 594 11.43 17.10 23.21
C SER A 594 12.84 17.35 22.66
N GLY A 595 13.83 16.62 23.17
CA GLY A 595 15.24 16.71 22.75
C GLY A 595 16.10 15.54 23.22
N THR A 596 17.43 15.66 23.08
CA THR A 596 18.42 14.62 23.44
C THR A 596 19.29 15.10 24.60
N LEU A 597 19.43 14.31 25.67
CA LEU A 597 20.22 14.68 26.84
C LEU A 597 21.65 14.13 26.78
N SER A 598 22.66 15.00 26.83
CA SER A 598 24.06 14.64 26.98
C SER A 598 24.51 14.88 28.42
N THR A 599 24.74 13.80 29.17
CA THR A 599 25.23 13.88 30.55
C THR A 599 26.66 14.40 30.62
N ALA A 600 27.54 13.96 29.72
CA ALA A 600 28.94 14.37 29.67
C ALA A 600 29.15 15.90 29.55
N ASN A 601 28.23 16.59 28.86
CA ASN A 601 28.29 18.03 28.62
C ASN A 601 27.20 18.83 29.37
N TYR A 602 26.42 18.19 30.26
CA TYR A 602 25.29 18.81 30.97
C TYR A 602 24.33 19.55 30.02
N THR A 603 24.12 19.03 28.81
CA THR A 603 23.51 19.75 27.69
C THR A 603 22.34 18.97 27.10
N MET A 604 21.20 19.64 26.88
CA MET A 604 20.08 19.09 26.11
C MET A 604 20.07 19.71 24.72
N LEU A 605 20.10 18.87 23.69
CA LEU A 605 20.18 19.23 22.27
C LEU A 605 18.80 19.14 21.60
N PHE A 606 18.51 20.11 20.74
CA PHE A 606 17.28 20.22 19.96
C PHE A 606 17.63 20.27 18.46
N THR A 607 18.10 19.15 17.92
CA THR A 607 18.44 19.01 16.49
C THR A 607 17.20 19.16 15.60
N ASP A 608 17.37 19.49 14.31
CA ASP A 608 16.30 19.91 13.38
C ASP A 608 15.00 19.09 13.44
N TYR A 609 15.11 17.75 13.40
CA TYR A 609 13.99 16.81 13.51
C TYR A 609 13.11 16.99 14.76
N THR A 610 13.66 17.56 15.83
CA THR A 610 12.91 17.97 17.03
C THR A 610 12.54 19.45 17.01
N ALA A 611 13.41 20.31 16.49
CA ALA A 611 13.23 21.76 16.52
C ALA A 611 12.04 22.25 15.67
N ASP A 612 11.68 21.56 14.59
CA ASP A 612 10.46 21.83 13.80
C ASP A 612 9.19 21.17 14.38
N ALA A 613 9.34 20.13 15.20
CA ALA A 613 8.23 19.47 15.89
C ALA A 613 7.86 20.18 17.22
N ASN A 614 8.78 20.95 17.78
CA ASN A 614 8.61 21.72 19.01
C ASN A 614 7.90 23.06 18.73
N ASP A 615 7.00 23.47 19.63
CA ASP A 615 6.23 24.71 19.48
C ASP A 615 7.12 25.95 19.66
N ALA A 616 7.35 26.70 18.57
CA ALA A 616 8.18 27.91 18.53
C ALA A 616 7.64 29.11 19.34
N THR A 617 6.52 28.95 20.06
CA THR A 617 6.09 29.87 21.12
C THR A 617 6.59 29.42 22.50
N LEU A 618 6.77 28.12 22.75
CA LEU A 618 7.27 27.57 24.01
C LEU A 618 8.78 27.76 24.17
N THR A 619 9.56 27.57 23.10
CA THR A 619 11.02 27.74 23.11
C THR A 619 11.45 29.15 23.56
N LYS A 620 10.60 30.16 23.34
CA LYS A 620 10.83 31.56 23.75
C LYS A 620 10.74 31.80 25.26
N PHE A 621 10.24 30.83 26.02
CA PHE A 621 10.24 30.85 27.49
C PHE A 621 11.43 30.10 28.09
N ILE A 622 12.27 29.45 27.27
CA ILE A 622 13.55 28.88 27.71
C ILE A 622 14.59 30.01 27.74
N ALA A 623 15.05 30.35 28.94
CA ALA A 623 16.03 31.39 29.19
C ALA A 623 16.92 31.02 30.39
N LYS A 624 18.10 31.65 30.49
CA LYS A 624 19.00 31.46 31.63
C LYS A 624 18.29 31.80 32.96
N GLY A 625 18.39 30.89 33.93
CA GLY A 625 17.73 30.98 35.24
C GLY A 625 16.32 30.39 35.30
N VAL A 626 15.77 29.91 34.18
CA VAL A 626 14.46 29.21 34.16
C VAL A 626 14.63 27.81 34.76
N LYS A 627 13.72 27.43 35.65
CA LYS A 627 13.61 26.07 36.16
C LYS A 627 12.83 25.19 35.20
N VAL A 628 13.35 23.99 34.98
CA VAL A 628 12.78 22.99 34.08
C VAL A 628 12.71 21.64 34.79
N HIS A 629 11.73 20.84 34.38
CA HIS A 629 11.56 19.45 34.74
C HIS A 629 11.80 18.61 33.49
N ILE A 630 12.64 17.58 33.58
CA ILE A 630 13.05 16.75 32.45
C ILE A 630 12.78 15.29 32.80
N ASP A 631 11.96 14.63 31.98
CA ASP A 631 11.67 13.20 32.10
C ASP A 631 11.81 12.48 30.75
N ASN A 632 11.75 11.15 30.73
CA ASN A 632 11.68 10.36 29.49
C ASN A 632 10.55 9.30 29.51
N LYS A 633 9.56 9.44 30.41
CA LYS A 633 8.50 8.44 30.66
C LYS A 633 7.64 8.18 29.42
N SER A 634 7.51 9.17 28.55
CA SER A 634 6.83 9.07 27.26
C SER A 634 7.65 8.23 26.25
N SER A 635 8.96 8.44 26.15
CA SER A 635 9.86 7.67 25.28
C SER A 635 9.93 6.21 25.72
N VAL A 636 10.22 5.96 27.00
CA VAL A 636 10.35 4.61 27.58
C VAL A 636 9.07 3.81 27.33
N ALA A 637 7.89 4.37 27.58
CA ALA A 637 6.62 3.71 27.32
C ALA A 637 6.42 3.32 25.83
N MET A 638 6.93 4.10 24.87
CA MET A 638 6.81 3.81 23.43
C MET A 638 7.63 2.60 22.97
N HIS A 639 8.66 2.21 23.72
CA HIS A 639 9.50 1.07 23.32
C HIS A 639 8.65 -0.21 23.24
N SER A 640 7.65 -0.40 24.11
CA SER A 640 6.78 -1.58 24.06
C SER A 640 5.54 -1.42 23.17
N TYR A 641 5.34 -0.31 22.45
CA TYR A 641 4.08 0.01 21.78
C TYR A 641 3.62 -1.06 20.76
N TYR A 642 4.56 -1.74 20.09
CA TYR A 642 4.25 -2.86 19.17
C TYR A 642 3.46 -4.01 19.83
N ARG A 643 3.67 -4.27 21.13
CA ARG A 643 2.95 -5.29 21.90
C ARG A 643 1.47 -4.92 22.11
N HIS A 644 1.13 -3.65 21.94
CA HIS A 644 -0.19 -3.07 22.15
C HIS A 644 -0.86 -2.65 20.82
N GLN A 645 -0.29 -3.05 19.69
CA GLN A 645 -0.74 -2.83 18.30
C GLN A 645 -0.74 -4.15 17.49
N ILE A 646 -1.05 -5.27 18.14
CA ILE A 646 -1.03 -6.61 17.51
C ILE A 646 -2.13 -6.67 16.43
N PRO A 647 -1.80 -6.97 15.16
CA PRO A 647 -2.76 -6.89 14.07
C PRO A 647 -3.94 -7.85 14.21
N GLU A 648 -5.17 -7.35 14.02
CA GLU A 648 -6.40 -8.17 13.94
C GLU A 648 -6.39 -9.13 12.74
N ARG A 649 -5.77 -8.72 11.63
CA ARG A 649 -5.68 -9.50 10.39
C ARG A 649 -4.68 -10.66 10.58
N VAL A 650 -5.19 -11.89 10.43
CA VAL A 650 -4.36 -13.11 10.50
C VAL A 650 -3.28 -13.17 9.43
N GLY A 651 -2.20 -13.90 9.72
CA GLY A 651 -1.09 -14.15 8.79
C GLY A 651 0.10 -13.20 8.92
N PHE A 652 0.04 -12.15 9.75
CA PHE A 652 1.23 -11.38 10.15
C PHE A 652 2.06 -12.18 11.18
N TYR A 653 2.71 -13.25 10.72
CA TYR A 653 3.23 -14.34 11.58
C TYR A 653 4.31 -13.91 12.59
N GLY A 654 5.07 -12.85 12.33
CA GLY A 654 6.00 -12.27 13.32
C GLY A 654 5.35 -11.84 14.64
N PHE A 655 4.03 -11.57 14.64
CA PHE A 655 3.24 -11.19 15.82
C PHE A 655 2.59 -12.38 16.55
N ASP A 656 2.64 -13.58 15.98
CA ASP A 656 1.89 -14.72 16.55
C ASP A 656 2.48 -15.18 17.90
N GLN A 657 3.75 -14.87 18.17
CA GLN A 657 4.38 -14.98 19.50
C GLN A 657 3.70 -14.16 20.61
N PHE A 658 2.86 -13.18 20.27
CA PHE A 658 2.11 -12.37 21.24
C PHE A 658 0.63 -12.77 21.39
N ARG A 659 0.18 -13.78 20.63
CA ARG A 659 -1.21 -14.27 20.64
C ARG A 659 -1.39 -15.45 21.60
N THR A 660 -2.62 -15.65 22.05
CA THR A 660 -3.04 -16.82 22.83
C THR A 660 -4.38 -17.33 22.33
N VAL A 661 -4.81 -18.51 22.79
CA VAL A 661 -6.15 -19.06 22.54
C VAL A 661 -7.29 -18.15 23.02
N ASN A 662 -7.00 -17.18 23.90
CA ASN A 662 -7.96 -16.24 24.47
C ASN A 662 -7.78 -14.79 23.97
N GLY A 663 -6.87 -14.53 23.02
CA GLY A 663 -6.58 -13.18 22.49
C GLY A 663 -5.09 -12.87 22.41
N THR A 664 -4.63 -11.92 23.23
CA THR A 664 -3.24 -11.41 23.24
C THR A 664 -2.64 -11.41 24.64
N ASN A 665 -1.32 -11.52 24.74
CA ASN A 665 -0.60 -11.46 26.03
C ASN A 665 -0.61 -10.06 26.68
N TYR A 666 -1.02 -9.03 25.94
CA TYR A 666 -0.96 -7.62 26.36
C TYR A 666 -2.29 -6.90 26.07
N PRO A 667 -2.65 -5.85 26.84
CA PRO A 667 -3.76 -4.95 26.50
C PRO A 667 -3.54 -4.30 25.13
N GLN A 668 -4.55 -4.28 24.27
CA GLN A 668 -4.48 -3.65 22.95
C GLN A 668 -5.07 -2.22 22.98
N ARG A 669 -4.52 -1.33 22.15
CA ARG A 669 -4.95 0.08 22.07
C ARG A 669 -5.94 0.32 20.94
N THR A 670 -6.70 1.41 21.09
CA THR A 670 -7.54 1.98 20.02
C THR A 670 -7.33 3.50 20.01
N PRO A 671 -7.09 4.14 18.85
CA PRO A 671 -7.14 3.58 17.49
C PRO A 671 -6.01 2.59 17.17
N ASP A 672 -6.20 1.86 16.06
CA ASP A 672 -5.12 1.12 15.38
C ASP A 672 -4.28 2.14 14.60
N THR A 673 -3.18 2.56 15.22
CA THR A 673 -2.28 3.59 14.72
C THR A 673 -1.52 3.12 13.50
N SER A 674 -1.13 1.83 13.48
CA SER A 674 -0.44 1.19 12.34
C SER A 674 -1.28 1.27 11.07
N LYS A 675 -2.53 0.80 11.14
CA LYS A 675 -3.53 0.81 10.06
C LYS A 675 -3.92 2.23 9.65
N SER A 676 -3.96 3.17 10.60
CA SER A 676 -4.28 4.58 10.33
C SER A 676 -3.16 5.28 9.55
N LEU A 677 -1.91 5.10 9.98
CA LEU A 677 -0.73 5.60 9.27
C LEU A 677 -0.56 4.95 7.89
N ALA A 678 -0.68 3.62 7.82
CA ALA A 678 -0.61 2.88 6.57
C ALA A 678 -1.66 3.35 5.55
N ARG A 679 -2.90 3.63 5.99
CA ARG A 679 -3.96 4.21 5.15
C ARG A 679 -3.65 5.65 4.71
N SER A 680 -3.02 6.45 5.57
CA SER A 680 -2.58 7.81 5.20
C SER A 680 -1.50 7.76 4.11
N VAL A 681 -0.50 6.89 4.25
CA VAL A 681 0.61 6.80 3.30
C VAL A 681 0.21 6.11 2.00
N SER A 682 -0.43 4.93 2.09
CA SER A 682 -0.80 4.15 0.90
C SER A 682 -2.09 4.62 0.22
N GLY A 683 -3.07 5.12 0.98
CA GLY A 683 -4.46 5.26 0.49
C GLY A 683 -5.21 3.93 0.32
N GLY A 684 -4.64 2.80 0.74
CA GLY A 684 -5.17 1.45 0.55
C GLY A 684 -5.13 0.57 1.80
N ASN A 685 -5.21 -0.76 1.63
CA ASN A 685 -5.18 -1.75 2.74
C ASN A 685 -4.29 -2.98 2.46
N HIS A 686 -3.49 -2.98 1.37
CA HIS A 686 -2.61 -4.08 0.95
C HIS A 686 -3.40 -5.41 0.89
N THR A 687 -4.33 -5.45 -0.05
CA THR A 687 -5.31 -6.53 -0.30
C THR A 687 -4.76 -7.65 -1.18
N GLY A 688 -3.74 -7.34 -1.99
CA GLY A 688 -3.19 -8.20 -3.05
C GLY A 688 -3.85 -7.99 -4.43
N THR A 689 -4.86 -7.12 -4.53
CA THR A 689 -5.67 -6.95 -5.75
C THR A 689 -5.00 -5.98 -6.72
N ILE A 690 -3.86 -6.39 -7.29
CA ILE A 690 -3.09 -5.56 -8.23
C ILE A 690 -3.70 -5.59 -9.64
N GLY A 691 -3.78 -4.42 -10.29
CA GLY A 691 -4.26 -4.27 -11.66
C GLY A 691 -3.20 -4.49 -12.76
N CYS A 692 -1.92 -4.56 -12.40
CA CYS A 692 -0.77 -4.52 -13.31
C CYS A 692 0.20 -5.69 -13.10
N LYS A 693 1.34 -5.70 -13.80
CA LYS A 693 2.50 -6.57 -13.47
C LYS A 693 3.36 -5.89 -12.39
N LEU A 694 3.83 -6.64 -11.40
CA LEU A 694 4.59 -6.13 -10.24
C LEU A 694 5.87 -6.95 -10.01
N ILE A 695 6.98 -6.25 -9.83
CA ILE A 695 8.22 -6.83 -9.28
C ILE A 695 8.47 -6.21 -7.90
N VAL A 696 8.67 -7.03 -6.88
CA VAL A 696 9.08 -6.59 -5.54
C VAL A 696 10.56 -6.89 -5.34
N VAL A 697 11.32 -5.90 -4.90
CA VAL A 697 12.77 -5.99 -4.63
C VAL A 697 12.99 -5.78 -3.14
N GLN A 698 13.38 -6.82 -2.41
CA GLN A 698 13.48 -6.80 -0.94
C GLN A 698 14.91 -7.09 -0.47
N ASN A 699 15.37 -6.32 0.52
CA ASN A 699 16.71 -6.46 1.09
C ASN A 699 16.68 -7.40 2.32
N LEU A 700 17.69 -8.27 2.46
CA LEU A 700 17.74 -9.29 3.53
C LEU A 700 18.29 -8.78 4.87
N LEU A 701 19.08 -7.70 4.89
CA LEU A 701 19.58 -7.05 6.11
C LEU A 701 18.70 -5.86 6.54
N ASP A 702 17.46 -5.78 6.06
CA ASP A 702 16.59 -4.63 6.29
C ASP A 702 15.92 -4.64 7.68
N SER A 703 16.21 -3.61 8.48
CA SER A 703 15.69 -3.43 9.84
C SER A 703 14.54 -2.43 9.96
N ASP A 704 14.18 -1.70 8.90
CA ASP A 704 13.06 -0.74 8.89
C ASP A 704 11.82 -1.34 8.19
N ALA A 705 12.02 -2.16 7.16
CA ALA A 705 11.01 -2.93 6.46
C ALA A 705 11.45 -4.40 6.32
N PHE A 706 11.19 -5.17 7.38
CA PHE A 706 11.64 -6.56 7.56
C PHE A 706 11.44 -7.47 6.33
N PRO A 707 12.38 -8.39 6.04
CA PRO A 707 12.35 -9.22 4.82
C PRO A 707 11.06 -10.02 4.61
N TRP A 708 10.41 -10.47 5.69
CA TRP A 708 9.18 -11.27 5.63
C TRP A 708 7.93 -10.46 5.23
N HIS A 709 7.97 -9.12 5.30
CA HIS A 709 6.87 -8.26 4.84
C HIS A 709 6.58 -8.46 3.34
N ALA A 710 7.61 -8.71 2.53
CA ALA A 710 7.46 -9.00 1.11
C ALA A 710 6.78 -10.36 0.84
N ASP A 711 7.15 -11.41 1.60
CA ASP A 711 6.48 -12.71 1.57
C ASP A 711 5.01 -12.62 2.03
N TRP A 712 4.74 -11.84 3.08
CA TRP A 712 3.38 -11.56 3.52
C TRP A 712 2.56 -10.90 2.40
N TYR A 713 3.12 -9.91 1.69
CA TYR A 713 2.41 -9.23 0.61
C TYR A 713 2.21 -10.15 -0.61
N ARG A 714 3.25 -10.89 -1.02
CA ARG A 714 3.20 -11.96 -2.01
C ARG A 714 2.05 -12.94 -1.73
N SER A 715 1.89 -13.33 -0.47
CA SER A 715 0.82 -14.21 0.00
C SER A 715 -0.58 -13.59 -0.08
N GLN A 716 -0.71 -12.25 -0.10
CA GLN A 716 -1.98 -11.60 -0.43
C GLN A 716 -2.24 -11.67 -1.94
N VAL A 717 -1.27 -11.27 -2.76
CA VAL A 717 -1.38 -11.24 -4.23
C VAL A 717 -1.70 -12.64 -4.78
N LYS A 718 -1.03 -13.69 -4.29
CA LYS A 718 -1.31 -15.08 -4.70
C LYS A 718 -2.74 -15.53 -4.39
N ARG A 719 -3.36 -15.03 -3.31
CA ARG A 719 -4.76 -15.32 -2.98
C ARG A 719 -5.77 -14.59 -3.87
N GLN A 720 -5.45 -13.40 -4.37
CA GLN A 720 -6.34 -12.62 -5.25
C GLN A 720 -6.21 -13.03 -6.72
N LEU A 721 -5.01 -13.40 -7.17
CA LEU A 721 -4.74 -13.67 -8.59
C LEU A 721 -4.90 -15.14 -8.99
N GLY A 722 -4.81 -16.08 -8.04
CA GLY A 722 -4.88 -17.52 -8.33
C GLY A 722 -3.86 -17.94 -9.38
N ASP A 723 -4.31 -18.58 -10.45
CA ASP A 723 -3.46 -19.07 -11.54
C ASP A 723 -2.72 -17.95 -12.30
N ARG A 724 -3.23 -16.70 -12.27
CA ARG A 724 -2.55 -15.54 -12.88
C ARG A 724 -1.33 -15.06 -12.10
N PHE A 725 -1.14 -15.53 -10.86
CA PHE A 725 -0.11 -15.02 -9.96
C PHE A 725 1.30 -15.04 -10.57
N GLU A 726 1.70 -16.14 -11.23
CA GLU A 726 3.05 -16.27 -11.80
C GLU A 726 3.22 -15.53 -13.16
N ASP A 727 2.18 -14.91 -13.73
CA ASP A 727 2.31 -13.92 -14.84
C ASP A 727 2.17 -12.45 -14.37
N ASN A 728 1.81 -12.20 -13.11
CA ASN A 728 1.59 -10.84 -12.60
C ASN A 728 2.56 -10.42 -11.50
N TYR A 729 3.30 -11.34 -10.89
CA TYR A 729 4.11 -11.04 -9.70
C TYR A 729 5.51 -11.69 -9.74
N ARG A 730 6.52 -10.94 -9.29
CA ARG A 730 7.86 -11.43 -8.93
C ARG A 730 8.29 -10.86 -7.58
N LEU A 731 9.08 -11.64 -6.84
CA LEU A 731 9.80 -11.18 -5.65
C LEU A 731 11.28 -11.57 -5.77
N TRP A 732 12.17 -10.58 -5.73
CA TRP A 732 13.61 -10.78 -5.71
C TRP A 732 14.17 -10.37 -4.35
N TYR A 733 14.95 -11.26 -3.74
CA TYR A 733 15.64 -10.98 -2.47
C TYR A 733 17.12 -10.67 -2.73
N ASN A 734 17.60 -9.60 -2.10
CA ASN A 734 18.96 -9.11 -2.19
C ASN A 734 19.72 -9.46 -0.90
N ASP A 735 20.66 -10.39 -1.02
CA ASP A 735 21.59 -10.71 0.07
C ASP A 735 22.66 -9.62 0.20
N ASN A 736 23.08 -9.37 1.44
CA ASN A 736 24.01 -8.29 1.82
C ASN A 736 23.56 -6.87 1.40
N ALA A 737 22.26 -6.65 1.20
CA ALA A 737 21.67 -5.32 1.05
C ALA A 737 20.83 -4.99 2.30
N GLU A 738 20.82 -3.71 2.68
CA GLU A 738 20.07 -3.13 3.82
C GLU A 738 19.31 -1.87 3.35
N HIS A 739 18.63 -1.16 4.26
CA HIS A 739 17.69 -0.08 3.91
C HIS A 739 18.38 1.10 3.19
N PHE A 740 19.51 1.56 3.72
CA PHE A 740 20.27 2.71 3.23
C PHE A 740 21.71 2.32 2.90
N TYR A 741 22.18 2.61 1.69
CA TYR A 741 23.56 2.34 1.26
C TYR A 741 24.48 3.55 1.39
N GLU A 742 24.08 4.72 0.88
CA GLU A 742 24.95 5.90 0.72
C GLU A 742 25.40 6.55 2.05
N LYS A 743 24.66 6.34 3.13
CA LYS A 743 24.89 6.99 4.44
C LYS A 743 25.84 6.22 5.36
N ARG A 744 26.69 5.35 4.81
CA ARG A 744 27.49 4.38 5.58
C ARG A 744 28.98 4.67 5.59
N PRO A 745 29.70 4.35 6.68
CA PRO A 745 31.16 4.46 6.73
C PRO A 745 31.82 3.44 5.77
N PRO A 746 33.06 3.70 5.29
CA PRO A 746 33.73 2.86 4.28
C PRO A 746 33.80 1.37 4.63
N HIS A 747 34.11 1.01 5.88
CA HIS A 747 34.14 -0.38 6.32
C HIS A 747 32.78 -1.10 6.18
N ARG A 748 31.66 -0.38 6.33
CA ARG A 748 30.32 -0.95 6.12
C ARG A 748 30.00 -1.06 4.63
N LEU A 749 30.43 -0.10 3.81
CA LEU A 749 30.35 -0.18 2.34
C LEU A 749 31.18 -1.35 1.74
N ALA A 750 32.07 -1.96 2.53
CA ALA A 750 32.71 -3.23 2.20
C ALA A 750 31.78 -4.44 2.38
N LEU A 751 30.95 -4.41 3.42
CA LEU A 751 30.11 -5.50 3.91
C LEU A 751 28.63 -5.40 3.52
N ILE A 752 28.25 -4.39 2.72
CA ILE A 752 26.98 -4.36 1.97
C ILE A 752 27.16 -4.08 0.47
N VAL A 753 26.10 -4.32 -0.32
CA VAL A 753 26.02 -3.98 -1.75
C VAL A 753 24.89 -2.97 -2.06
N PRO A 754 25.07 -2.09 -3.06
CA PRO A 754 24.03 -1.18 -3.50
C PRO A 754 22.97 -1.92 -4.31
N TYR A 755 21.70 -1.65 -4.03
CA TYR A 755 20.55 -2.27 -4.72
C TYR A 755 19.96 -1.40 -5.85
N ASN A 756 20.59 -0.27 -6.21
CA ASN A 756 20.08 0.63 -7.25
C ASN A 756 20.04 -0.04 -8.63
N GLY A 757 21.12 -0.72 -9.03
CA GLY A 757 21.15 -1.51 -10.26
C GLY A 757 20.10 -2.62 -10.31
N ILE A 758 19.66 -3.14 -9.17
CA ILE A 758 18.63 -4.20 -9.10
C ILE A 758 17.25 -3.63 -9.40
N TYR A 759 16.86 -2.50 -8.78
CA TYR A 759 15.56 -1.88 -9.10
C TYR A 759 15.53 -1.26 -10.50
N GLN A 760 16.67 -0.74 -10.97
CA GLN A 760 16.82 -0.25 -12.35
C GLN A 760 16.63 -1.40 -13.36
N GLN A 761 17.18 -2.58 -13.09
CA GLN A 761 16.92 -3.77 -13.92
C GLN A 761 15.48 -4.26 -13.79
N ALA A 762 14.88 -4.21 -12.59
CA ALA A 762 13.46 -4.53 -12.40
C ALA A 762 12.53 -3.61 -13.22
N LEU A 763 12.85 -2.31 -13.32
CA LEU A 763 12.10 -1.35 -14.15
C LEU A 763 12.19 -1.69 -15.65
N ARG A 764 13.35 -2.17 -16.13
CA ARG A 764 13.48 -2.65 -17.52
C ARG A 764 12.78 -4.00 -17.74
N ASP A 765 12.88 -4.92 -16.78
CA ASP A 765 12.28 -6.26 -16.89
C ASP A 765 10.74 -6.20 -16.79
N VAL A 766 10.16 -5.35 -15.94
CA VAL A 766 8.70 -5.18 -15.90
C VAL A 766 8.18 -4.47 -17.16
N ALA A 767 8.97 -3.56 -17.75
CA ALA A 767 8.62 -2.92 -19.01
C ALA A 767 8.60 -3.93 -20.16
N ALA A 768 9.66 -4.74 -20.33
CA ALA A 768 9.71 -5.79 -21.34
C ALA A 768 8.62 -6.87 -21.15
N TRP A 769 8.20 -7.15 -19.91
CA TRP A 769 7.13 -8.10 -19.60
C TRP A 769 5.72 -7.56 -19.90
N VAL A 770 5.54 -6.23 -19.85
CA VAL A 770 4.29 -5.55 -20.22
C VAL A 770 4.21 -5.33 -21.73
N GLU A 771 5.27 -4.80 -22.34
CA GLU A 771 5.28 -4.34 -23.74
C GLU A 771 5.56 -5.49 -24.71
N ASP A 772 6.74 -6.10 -24.59
CA ASP A 772 7.25 -7.14 -25.50
C ASP A 772 6.80 -8.56 -25.11
N ARG A 773 6.07 -8.69 -23.99
CA ARG A 773 5.66 -9.95 -23.34
C ARG A 773 6.83 -10.87 -22.96
N VAL A 774 8.02 -10.32 -22.76
CA VAL A 774 9.23 -11.06 -22.32
C VAL A 774 9.18 -11.24 -20.80
N PRO A 775 8.99 -12.46 -20.26
CA PRO A 775 8.76 -12.63 -18.83
C PRO A 775 9.94 -12.17 -17.98
N ALA A 776 9.66 -11.39 -16.93
CA ALA A 776 10.67 -11.02 -15.94
C ALA A 776 11.22 -12.29 -15.23
N PRO A 777 12.54 -12.35 -14.96
CA PRO A 777 13.19 -13.47 -14.29
C PRO A 777 12.46 -13.95 -13.03
N ASP A 778 12.48 -15.26 -12.82
CA ASP A 778 11.81 -15.94 -11.72
C ASP A 778 12.00 -15.28 -10.35
N THR A 779 10.95 -15.39 -9.53
CA THR A 779 11.01 -15.11 -8.09
C THR A 779 12.23 -15.82 -7.47
N THR A 780 12.99 -15.12 -6.65
CA THR A 780 14.10 -15.72 -5.87
C THR A 780 13.55 -16.90 -5.09
N SER A 781 14.25 -18.04 -5.10
CA SER A 781 13.92 -19.17 -4.26
C SER A 781 14.29 -18.83 -2.81
N TYR A 782 13.35 -19.02 -1.88
CA TYR A 782 13.57 -18.78 -0.46
C TYR A 782 12.73 -19.72 0.41
N THR A 783 13.17 -19.90 1.65
CA THR A 783 12.39 -20.46 2.75
C THR A 783 12.17 -19.42 3.84
N ILE A 784 11.09 -19.57 4.61
CA ILE A 784 10.90 -18.85 5.88
C ILE A 784 11.25 -19.82 7.01
N SER A 785 12.15 -19.41 7.89
CA SER A 785 12.51 -20.15 9.09
C SER A 785 11.32 -20.26 10.06
N ALA A 786 11.01 -21.47 10.50
CA ALA A 786 9.92 -21.72 11.45
C ALA A 786 10.26 -21.27 12.89
N ASP A 787 11.55 -21.13 13.21
CA ASP A 787 12.01 -20.79 14.57
C ASP A 787 12.12 -19.28 14.80
N ASP A 788 12.45 -18.49 13.77
CA ASP A 788 12.76 -17.06 13.90
C ASP A 788 12.18 -16.16 12.77
N ASN A 789 11.38 -16.71 11.85
CA ASN A 789 10.80 -16.00 10.70
C ASN A 789 11.83 -15.36 9.74
N SER A 790 13.12 -15.72 9.84
CA SER A 790 14.14 -15.25 8.90
C SER A 790 13.89 -15.77 7.47
N VAL A 791 14.16 -14.93 6.47
CA VAL A 791 14.15 -15.32 5.05
C VAL A 791 15.53 -15.89 4.71
N GLN A 792 15.56 -17.13 4.22
CA GLN A 792 16.78 -17.84 3.84
C GLN A 792 16.79 -18.09 2.33
N VAL A 793 17.91 -17.80 1.66
CA VAL A 793 18.08 -17.96 0.20
C VAL A 793 19.20 -18.97 -0.12
N PRO A 794 19.08 -19.79 -1.18
CA PRO A 794 20.09 -20.80 -1.53
C PRO A 794 21.50 -20.22 -1.77
N PRO A 795 22.57 -21.02 -1.53
CA PRO A 795 23.95 -20.60 -1.70
C PRO A 795 24.48 -20.73 -3.15
N THR A 796 23.69 -21.25 -4.10
CA THR A 796 24.07 -21.36 -5.51
C THR A 796 23.22 -20.45 -6.40
N ALA A 797 23.78 -19.91 -7.48
CA ALA A 797 23.02 -19.00 -8.38
C ALA A 797 21.87 -19.72 -9.12
N THR A 798 22.06 -21.00 -9.44
CA THR A 798 21.06 -21.83 -10.10
C THR A 798 19.83 -22.08 -9.21
N GLU A 799 20.04 -22.37 -7.93
CA GLU A 799 18.92 -22.57 -6.99
C GLU A 799 18.32 -21.25 -6.52
N ARG A 800 19.14 -20.20 -6.31
CA ARG A 800 18.71 -18.90 -5.79
C ARG A 800 17.72 -18.20 -6.72
N ARG A 801 17.85 -18.30 -8.04
CA ARG A 801 17.04 -17.51 -9.01
C ARG A 801 17.07 -16.01 -8.67
N GLY A 802 16.04 -15.24 -9.03
CA GLY A 802 16.13 -13.77 -9.04
C GLY A 802 17.22 -13.29 -9.98
N ILE A 803 17.73 -12.07 -9.79
CA ILE A 803 18.77 -11.48 -10.67
C ILE A 803 20.12 -11.22 -10.00
N GLN A 804 20.25 -11.42 -8.69
CA GLN A 804 21.51 -11.19 -7.98
C GLN A 804 22.51 -12.32 -8.29
N PRO A 805 23.77 -12.03 -8.71
CA PRO A 805 24.80 -13.04 -8.82
C PRO A 805 25.16 -13.59 -7.44
N VAL A 806 25.79 -14.75 -7.41
CA VAL A 806 26.35 -15.35 -6.20
C VAL A 806 27.86 -15.42 -6.32
N VAL A 807 28.55 -15.24 -5.20
CA VAL A 807 30.00 -15.32 -5.10
C VAL A 807 30.34 -16.40 -4.06
N GLU A 808 31.26 -17.30 -4.42
CA GLU A 808 32.01 -18.14 -3.50
C GLU A 808 33.42 -17.53 -3.37
N LEU A 809 33.98 -17.47 -2.15
CA LEU A 809 35.35 -17.00 -1.91
C LEU A 809 36.11 -17.98 -1.01
N LEU A 810 37.24 -18.49 -1.50
CA LEU A 810 38.10 -19.44 -0.81
C LEU A 810 39.53 -18.91 -0.69
N ALA A 811 40.11 -18.98 0.51
CA ALA A 811 41.52 -18.72 0.80
C ALA A 811 42.28 -20.05 0.92
N ASN A 812 43.26 -20.28 0.04
CA ASN A 812 44.00 -21.55 -0.08
C ASN A 812 43.06 -22.78 -0.17
N GLY A 813 41.94 -22.64 -0.88
CA GLY A 813 40.93 -23.68 -1.08
C GLY A 813 40.00 -23.96 0.12
N ARG A 814 39.89 -23.03 1.07
CA ARG A 814 39.03 -23.13 2.28
C ARG A 814 38.35 -21.80 2.58
N CYS A 815 37.24 -21.81 3.31
CA CYS A 815 36.57 -20.57 3.76
C CYS A 815 37.47 -19.69 4.65
N SER A 816 38.45 -20.28 5.34
CA SER A 816 39.50 -19.57 6.09
C SER A 816 40.81 -20.35 6.10
N CYS A 817 41.94 -19.65 6.30
CA CYS A 817 43.25 -20.28 6.44
C CYS A 817 44.15 -19.46 7.38
N THR A 818 45.17 -20.11 7.96
CA THR A 818 46.22 -19.45 8.76
C THR A 818 47.57 -19.70 8.10
N VAL A 819 48.34 -18.64 7.88
CA VAL A 819 49.68 -18.68 7.29
C VAL A 819 50.67 -17.88 8.14
N LYS A 820 51.97 -18.02 7.88
CA LYS A 820 52.97 -17.14 8.51
C LYS A 820 52.95 -15.76 7.85
N ALA A 821 53.28 -14.70 8.60
CA ALA A 821 53.50 -13.38 8.00
C ALA A 821 54.61 -13.47 6.93
N GLY A 822 54.40 -12.82 5.79
CA GLY A 822 55.25 -12.92 4.60
C GLY A 822 55.02 -14.17 3.72
N GLN A 823 54.10 -15.07 4.09
CA GLN A 823 53.67 -16.19 3.25
C GLN A 823 52.49 -15.79 2.35
N SER A 824 52.48 -16.29 1.12
CA SER A 824 51.39 -16.07 0.17
C SER A 824 50.10 -16.81 0.53
N VAL A 825 48.97 -16.14 0.29
CA VAL A 825 47.62 -16.72 0.30
C VAL A 825 47.05 -16.59 -1.12
N THR A 826 46.55 -17.69 -1.67
CA THR A 826 45.80 -17.67 -2.94
C THR A 826 44.32 -17.55 -2.61
N LEU A 827 43.73 -16.43 -3.00
CA LEU A 827 42.29 -16.21 -2.95
C LEU A 827 41.69 -16.66 -4.29
N ARG A 828 40.61 -17.44 -4.25
CA ARG A 828 39.81 -17.82 -5.42
C ARG A 828 38.39 -17.32 -5.21
N ALA A 829 37.90 -16.50 -6.15
CA ALA A 829 36.50 -16.14 -6.25
C ALA A 829 35.84 -16.90 -7.41
N THR A 830 34.76 -17.62 -7.13
CA THR A 830 33.87 -18.20 -8.16
C THR A 830 32.60 -17.35 -8.19
N VAL A 831 32.25 -16.78 -9.34
CA VAL A 831 31.10 -15.90 -9.50
C VAL A 831 30.14 -16.48 -10.53
N GLU A 832 28.85 -16.55 -10.18
CA GLU A 832 27.79 -17.05 -11.07
C GLU A 832 26.59 -16.10 -11.11
N THR A 833 26.10 -15.78 -12.31
CA THR A 833 24.77 -15.16 -12.49
C THR A 833 23.68 -16.23 -12.57
N PRO A 834 22.48 -16.03 -11.99
CA PRO A 834 21.33 -16.90 -12.24
C PRO A 834 21.03 -17.08 -13.73
N SER A 835 20.44 -18.23 -14.09
CA SER A 835 20.22 -18.60 -15.49
C SER A 835 19.42 -17.53 -16.25
N GLY A 836 20.03 -16.96 -17.29
CA GLY A 836 19.41 -15.97 -18.18
C GLY A 836 19.41 -14.52 -17.69
N THR A 837 20.00 -14.20 -16.54
CA THR A 837 19.90 -12.84 -15.95
C THR A 837 21.05 -11.90 -16.29
N GLY A 838 22.12 -12.41 -16.90
CA GLY A 838 23.15 -11.60 -17.53
C GLY A 838 24.50 -12.30 -17.59
N LYS A 839 25.54 -11.50 -17.39
CA LYS A 839 26.95 -11.92 -17.31
C LYS A 839 27.65 -11.13 -16.22
N VAL A 840 28.64 -11.74 -15.57
CA VAL A 840 29.63 -11.05 -14.74
C VAL A 840 30.44 -10.11 -15.64
N VAL A 841 30.63 -8.85 -15.22
CA VAL A 841 31.32 -7.79 -15.96
C VAL A 841 32.50 -7.17 -15.22
N ASN A 842 32.53 -7.27 -13.89
CA ASN A 842 33.66 -6.87 -13.06
C ASN A 842 33.73 -7.73 -11.78
N VAL A 843 34.94 -7.93 -11.25
CA VAL A 843 35.19 -8.54 -9.93
C VAL A 843 36.31 -7.76 -9.26
N GLU A 844 35.97 -7.00 -8.22
CA GLU A 844 36.83 -6.07 -7.51
C GLU A 844 37.12 -6.59 -6.08
N TRP A 845 38.33 -6.36 -5.57
CA TRP A 845 38.83 -6.98 -4.34
C TRP A 845 39.15 -5.92 -3.27
N ASP A 846 38.62 -6.13 -2.06
CA ASP A 846 39.14 -5.52 -0.83
C ASP A 846 39.89 -6.63 -0.05
N LEU A 847 41.15 -6.37 0.29
CA LEU A 847 42.06 -7.36 0.90
C LEU A 847 42.27 -7.11 2.40
N THR A 848 41.72 -6.02 2.94
CA THR A 848 41.88 -5.54 4.33
C THR A 848 40.56 -5.25 5.04
N SER A 849 39.42 -5.26 4.33
CA SER A 849 38.08 -4.86 4.79
C SER A 849 37.93 -3.38 5.17
N GLU A 850 38.75 -2.52 4.56
CA GLU A 850 38.76 -1.07 4.81
C GLU A 850 37.74 -0.29 3.94
N GLY A 851 37.05 -0.97 3.02
CA GLY A 851 36.12 -0.37 2.04
C GLY A 851 36.78 0.00 0.71
N THR A 852 38.08 -0.27 0.55
CA THR A 852 38.86 0.11 -0.64
C THR A 852 38.98 -1.07 -1.60
N PHE A 853 38.03 -1.14 -2.54
CA PHE A 853 38.07 -2.16 -3.59
C PHE A 853 39.03 -1.78 -4.72
N THR A 854 39.73 -2.78 -5.25
CA THR A 854 40.73 -2.64 -6.30
C THR A 854 40.53 -3.69 -7.39
N ASP A 855 40.73 -3.30 -8.66
CA ASP A 855 40.75 -4.24 -9.77
C ASP A 855 42.17 -4.82 -9.93
N VAL A 856 42.40 -5.94 -9.24
CA VAL A 856 43.70 -6.63 -9.14
C VAL A 856 43.63 -8.08 -9.64
N GLY A 857 42.59 -8.39 -10.42
CA GLY A 857 42.44 -9.69 -11.09
C GLY A 857 43.02 -9.70 -12.52
N PRO A 858 43.30 -10.87 -13.11
CA PRO A 858 43.45 -10.99 -14.55
C PRO A 858 42.16 -10.59 -15.28
N ALA A 859 42.28 -9.78 -16.33
CA ALA A 859 41.15 -9.38 -17.16
C ALA A 859 40.46 -10.60 -17.81
N PHE A 860 39.13 -10.65 -17.71
CA PHE A 860 38.30 -11.75 -18.21
C PHE A 860 37.26 -11.25 -19.22
N THR A 861 36.79 -12.15 -20.09
CA THR A 861 35.66 -11.86 -21.00
C THR A 861 34.33 -12.06 -20.27
N PRO A 862 33.37 -11.11 -20.33
CA PRO A 862 32.08 -11.24 -19.65
C PRO A 862 31.31 -12.53 -19.95
N ASN A 863 31.01 -13.29 -18.90
CA ASN A 863 30.42 -14.64 -18.96
C ASN A 863 29.45 -14.88 -17.78
N GLN A 864 28.62 -15.93 -17.86
CA GLN A 864 27.69 -16.28 -16.77
C GLN A 864 28.40 -16.81 -15.52
N THR A 865 29.42 -17.65 -15.72
CA THR A 865 30.32 -18.13 -14.67
C THR A 865 31.73 -17.60 -14.93
N VAL A 866 32.37 -17.04 -13.90
CA VAL A 866 33.75 -16.55 -13.94
C VAL A 866 34.47 -16.97 -12.66
N THR A 867 35.63 -17.62 -12.80
CA THR A 867 36.53 -17.94 -11.67
C THR A 867 37.79 -17.10 -11.80
N ILE A 868 38.18 -16.43 -10.72
CA ILE A 868 39.37 -15.56 -10.67
C ILE A 868 40.21 -15.94 -9.46
N GLU A 869 41.53 -16.00 -9.65
CA GLU A 869 42.50 -16.16 -8.56
C GLU A 869 43.34 -14.90 -8.39
N HIS A 870 43.62 -14.53 -7.14
CA HIS A 870 44.51 -13.44 -6.76
C HIS A 870 45.43 -13.91 -5.62
N THR A 871 46.73 -13.61 -5.69
CA THR A 871 47.71 -14.03 -4.67
C THR A 871 48.19 -12.82 -3.86
N VAL A 872 47.83 -12.79 -2.57
CA VAL A 872 48.17 -11.73 -1.62
C VAL A 872 49.26 -12.21 -0.64
N VAL A 873 50.08 -11.29 -0.12
CA VAL A 873 51.07 -11.55 0.94
C VAL A 873 50.84 -10.59 2.10
N TYR A 874 50.47 -11.12 3.26
CA TYR A 874 50.27 -10.33 4.47
C TYR A 874 51.58 -10.26 5.28
N ASN A 875 52.22 -9.09 5.28
CA ASN A 875 53.55 -8.89 5.90
C ASN A 875 53.50 -8.65 7.41
N THR A 876 52.32 -8.37 7.98
CA THR A 876 52.08 -8.19 9.41
C THR A 876 51.23 -9.35 9.96
N THR A 877 51.39 -9.67 11.24
CA THR A 877 50.50 -10.60 11.95
C THR A 877 49.20 -9.92 12.31
N GLY A 878 48.07 -10.48 11.88
CA GLY A 878 46.72 -10.01 12.18
C GLY A 878 45.67 -10.92 11.56
N ASN A 879 44.40 -10.63 11.84
CA ASN A 879 43.27 -11.22 11.11
C ASN A 879 42.97 -10.33 9.90
N PHE A 880 42.89 -10.92 8.71
CA PHE A 880 42.58 -10.20 7.47
C PHE A 880 41.33 -10.79 6.83
N ILE A 881 40.40 -9.91 6.44
CA ILE A 881 39.13 -10.27 5.81
C ILE A 881 39.23 -9.87 4.36
N ALA A 882 39.41 -10.86 3.48
CA ALA A 882 39.30 -10.65 2.04
C ALA A 882 37.82 -10.65 1.63
N ILE A 883 37.46 -9.71 0.75
CA ILE A 883 36.12 -9.52 0.21
C ILE A 883 36.22 -9.46 -1.31
N ALA A 884 35.52 -10.34 -2.01
CA ALA A 884 35.41 -10.30 -3.47
C ALA A 884 34.02 -9.77 -3.84
N ARG A 885 33.94 -8.59 -4.45
CA ARG A 885 32.70 -7.98 -4.92
C ARG A 885 32.54 -8.16 -6.43
N ALA A 886 31.46 -8.82 -6.82
CA ALA A 886 31.11 -9.05 -8.21
C ALA A 886 30.08 -8.02 -8.69
N THR A 887 30.20 -7.63 -9.96
CA THR A 887 29.17 -6.87 -10.69
C THR A 887 28.75 -7.64 -11.93
N SER A 888 27.45 -7.71 -12.18
CA SER A 888 26.84 -8.31 -13.37
C SER A 888 25.97 -7.31 -14.14
N HIS A 889 25.85 -7.51 -15.45
CA HIS A 889 24.99 -6.73 -16.35
C HIS A 889 24.24 -7.65 -17.32
N ARG A 890 22.99 -7.31 -17.68
CA ARG A 890 22.11 -8.16 -18.51
C ARG A 890 22.72 -8.55 -19.86
N GLN A 891 23.45 -7.63 -20.49
CA GLN A 891 24.09 -7.87 -21.80
C GLN A 891 25.60 -8.14 -21.70
N GLY A 892 26.17 -8.09 -20.49
CA GLY A 892 27.63 -8.19 -20.29
C GLY A 892 28.41 -6.93 -20.68
N ASP A 893 27.77 -5.76 -20.65
CA ASP A 893 28.43 -4.48 -20.95
C ASP A 893 29.25 -4.00 -19.74
N GLN A 894 30.54 -3.73 -19.97
CA GLN A 894 31.50 -3.30 -18.93
C GLN A 894 31.55 -1.76 -18.78
N ALA A 895 30.98 -0.99 -19.71
CA ALA A 895 30.94 0.47 -19.71
C ALA A 895 29.60 1.04 -19.22
N HIS A 896 28.47 0.45 -19.61
CA HIS A 896 27.12 0.85 -19.21
C HIS A 896 26.96 0.90 -17.69
N GLN A 897 26.54 2.04 -17.11
CA GLN A 897 26.60 2.26 -15.65
C GLN A 897 25.34 1.82 -14.88
N HIS A 898 24.14 2.14 -15.37
CA HIS A 898 22.89 1.71 -14.74
C HIS A 898 22.71 0.19 -14.82
N THR A 899 21.75 -0.36 -14.07
CA THR A 899 21.35 -1.79 -14.05
C THR A 899 22.42 -2.79 -13.58
N ARG A 900 23.59 -2.29 -13.14
CA ARG A 900 24.69 -3.08 -12.56
C ARG A 900 24.28 -3.73 -11.25
N THR A 901 23.88 -4.99 -11.33
CA THR A 901 23.51 -5.78 -10.16
C THR A 901 24.75 -6.35 -9.49
N ARG A 902 24.91 -6.15 -8.17
CA ARG A 902 26.11 -6.54 -7.42
C ARG A 902 25.83 -7.61 -6.35
N ALA A 903 26.88 -8.37 -6.04
CA ALA A 903 26.98 -9.25 -4.89
C ALA A 903 28.42 -9.25 -4.37
N HIS A 904 28.67 -9.85 -3.23
CA HIS A 904 30.02 -10.18 -2.78
C HIS A 904 30.03 -11.47 -1.96
N ALA A 905 31.22 -11.95 -1.64
CA ALA A 905 31.42 -12.88 -0.54
C ALA A 905 32.58 -12.43 0.33
N TYR A 906 32.43 -12.73 1.62
CA TYR A 906 33.45 -12.72 2.65
C TYR A 906 33.20 -13.92 3.57
N PRO A 907 34.21 -14.42 4.31
CA PRO A 907 34.03 -15.57 5.20
C PRO A 907 33.05 -15.30 6.36
N HIS A 908 31.79 -15.70 6.19
CA HIS A 908 30.79 -15.70 7.26
C HIS A 908 30.73 -17.11 7.88
N PRO A 909 30.80 -17.27 9.21
CA PRO A 909 30.86 -18.58 9.89
C PRO A 909 29.65 -19.52 9.67
N HIS A 910 28.56 -19.05 9.04
CA HIS A 910 27.41 -19.88 8.69
C HIS A 910 27.59 -20.71 7.40
N ILE A 911 28.68 -20.51 6.65
CA ILE A 911 29.12 -21.45 5.59
C ILE A 911 30.03 -22.54 6.19
N LEU A 912 29.58 -23.09 7.31
CA LEU A 912 30.06 -24.32 7.93
C LEU A 912 28.85 -25.24 8.15
N SER A 913 28.29 -25.71 7.04
CA SER A 913 27.33 -26.82 7.07
C SER A 913 27.99 -28.04 7.74
N GLU A 914 27.20 -28.78 8.50
CA GLU A 914 27.66 -30.04 9.10
C GLU A 914 28.04 -31.06 8.00
N GLU A 915 28.79 -32.10 8.41
CA GLU A 915 29.22 -33.23 7.59
C GLU A 915 30.16 -32.95 6.41
N VAL A 916 31.44 -32.75 6.75
CA VAL A 916 32.49 -33.59 6.13
C VAL A 916 33.10 -34.46 7.23
N MET A 917 32.46 -35.59 7.53
CA MET A 917 33.12 -36.65 8.30
C MET A 917 34.19 -37.31 7.43
N ASP A 918 35.43 -37.31 7.94
CA ASP A 918 36.57 -37.90 7.24
C ASP A 918 36.35 -39.40 7.02
N SER A 919 36.45 -39.82 5.76
CA SER A 919 36.13 -41.17 5.29
C SER A 919 37.34 -41.91 4.72
N GLN A 920 38.56 -41.60 5.19
CA GLN A 920 39.69 -42.54 5.10
C GLN A 920 39.87 -43.34 6.39
N GLY A 921 39.22 -44.49 6.45
CA GLY A 921 39.28 -45.37 7.62
C GLY A 921 40.46 -46.35 7.63
N SER A 922 40.58 -47.02 8.78
CA SER A 922 41.29 -48.28 9.05
C SER A 922 42.63 -48.22 9.78
N GLN A 923 42.76 -49.13 10.77
CA GLN A 923 43.95 -49.51 11.54
C GLN A 923 44.46 -48.49 12.58
N ALA A 924 44.67 -48.83 13.87
CA ALA A 924 44.39 -50.11 14.55
C ALA A 924 44.25 -50.02 16.09
N THR A 925 43.36 -50.85 16.62
CA THR A 925 43.44 -51.58 17.92
C THR A 925 43.46 -50.88 19.29
N LYS A 926 42.63 -51.47 20.18
CA LYS A 926 42.83 -51.75 21.63
C LYS A 926 42.44 -50.69 22.69
N LYS A 927 41.23 -50.95 23.23
CA LYS A 927 40.93 -51.20 24.66
C LYS A 927 41.21 -50.10 25.72
N ARG A 928 40.08 -49.59 26.26
CA ARG A 928 39.79 -49.37 27.70
C ARG A 928 40.93 -49.55 28.72
N ARG A 929 41.10 -48.56 29.59
CA ARG A 929 40.86 -48.75 31.05
C ARG A 929 40.55 -47.43 31.76
N LEU A 930 39.92 -47.54 32.93
CA LEU A 930 39.79 -46.46 33.92
C LEU A 930 41.07 -46.38 34.76
N GLY A 931 41.26 -45.26 35.45
CA GLY A 931 42.26 -45.10 36.50
C GLY A 931 42.11 -43.73 37.19
N ASP A 932 41.94 -43.75 38.50
CA ASP A 932 41.80 -42.56 39.36
C ASP A 932 43.16 -41.89 39.64
N GLY A 933 43.14 -40.64 40.09
CA GLY A 933 44.33 -39.89 40.52
C GLY A 933 43.94 -38.59 41.21
N ASN A 934 44.46 -38.35 42.42
CA ASN A 934 43.99 -37.31 43.36
C ASN A 934 45.07 -36.24 43.65
N GLU A 935 44.69 -35.24 44.46
CA GLU A 935 45.54 -34.38 45.31
C GLU A 935 46.35 -33.20 44.69
N ASP A 936 45.87 -32.01 45.04
CA ASP A 936 46.56 -30.95 45.80
C ASP A 936 47.94 -30.40 45.41
N SER A 937 47.99 -29.07 45.28
CA SER A 937 48.96 -28.23 46.02
C SER A 937 48.49 -26.76 46.08
N GLN A 938 49.04 -25.99 47.03
CA GLN A 938 48.47 -24.72 47.49
C GLN A 938 49.23 -23.46 47.03
N ALA A 939 48.46 -22.39 46.82
CA ALA A 939 48.73 -20.96 47.04
C ALA A 939 50.16 -20.42 47.21
N SER A 940 50.41 -19.30 46.52
CA SER A 940 51.13 -18.15 47.10
C SER A 940 50.35 -16.85 46.83
N LYS A 941 50.49 -15.88 47.73
CA LYS A 941 49.85 -14.56 47.68
C LYS A 941 50.91 -13.45 47.57
N ASP A 942 50.42 -12.25 47.25
CA ASP A 942 51.09 -10.95 47.44
C ASP A 942 52.35 -10.73 46.56
N ASP A 943 52.77 -9.49 46.27
CA ASP A 943 52.26 -8.19 46.71
C ASP A 943 51.90 -7.26 45.53
N GLY A 944 51.78 -5.96 45.79
CA GLY A 944 51.66 -4.95 44.76
C GLY A 944 51.99 -3.56 45.30
N SER A 945 52.47 -2.67 44.42
CA SER A 945 52.55 -1.24 44.71
C SER A 945 52.43 -0.40 43.44
N SER A 946 51.79 0.75 43.59
CA SER A 946 51.60 1.75 42.53
C SER A 946 52.85 2.61 42.34
N LEU A 947 53.10 3.07 41.10
CA LEU A 947 53.66 4.40 40.81
C LEU A 947 53.40 4.73 39.32
N GLY A 948 52.80 5.89 39.05
CA GLY A 948 52.47 6.34 37.69
C GLY A 948 53.41 7.43 37.17
N VAL A 949 53.63 7.48 35.85
CA VAL A 949 54.41 8.54 35.17
C VAL A 949 53.68 9.04 33.92
N SER A 950 53.95 10.31 33.58
CA SER A 950 53.17 11.20 32.71
C SER A 950 53.02 10.84 31.23
N TRP A 951 51.91 11.31 30.65
CA TRP A 951 51.80 11.64 29.22
C TRP A 951 52.78 12.75 28.82
N ARG A 952 53.41 12.63 27.64
CA ARG A 952 53.63 13.74 26.66
C ARG A 952 54.19 13.21 25.34
N GLY A 953 53.38 13.32 24.28
CA GLY A 953 53.65 12.75 22.96
C GLY A 953 54.63 13.49 22.05
N PHE A 954 54.53 13.21 20.75
CA PHE A 954 55.20 13.98 19.69
C PHE A 954 54.28 14.15 18.47
N ARG A 955 54.50 15.20 17.66
CA ARG A 955 53.72 15.53 16.45
C ARG A 955 54.51 15.26 15.16
N PRO A 956 53.80 14.98 14.06
CA PRO A 956 54.03 15.61 12.75
C PRO A 956 52.90 16.63 12.50
N ARG A 957 53.16 17.95 12.47
CA ARG A 957 53.71 18.72 11.34
C ARG A 957 52.70 18.94 10.19
N THR A 958 51.86 19.95 10.36
CA THR A 958 51.24 20.71 9.27
C THR A 958 52.31 21.32 8.37
N ILE A 959 52.02 21.44 7.08
CA ILE A 959 52.69 22.37 6.14
C ILE A 959 51.57 23.06 5.36
N GLU A 960 51.61 24.39 5.33
CA GLU A 960 50.69 25.25 4.56
C GLU A 960 51.40 25.75 3.29
N PHE A 961 50.63 25.89 2.20
CA PHE A 961 50.74 26.87 1.11
C PHE A 961 49.53 26.57 0.19
N ASP A 962 48.40 27.25 0.34
CA ASP A 962 48.12 28.62 -0.12
C ASP A 962 48.15 28.77 -1.65
N HIS A 963 46.95 28.85 -2.24
CA HIS A 963 46.67 29.88 -3.24
C HIS A 963 45.19 30.25 -3.29
N GLN A 964 44.93 31.53 -3.49
CA GLN A 964 43.60 32.16 -3.57
C GLN A 964 42.94 32.01 -4.97
N ALA A 965 41.70 32.52 -5.07
CA ALA A 965 40.80 32.61 -6.25
C ALA A 965 39.82 31.42 -6.43
N SER A 966 38.52 31.62 -6.69
CA SER A 966 37.72 32.88 -6.83
C SER A 966 36.21 32.65 -6.64
N CYS A 967 35.42 33.72 -6.82
CA CYS A 967 33.95 33.73 -7.03
C CYS A 967 33.04 33.56 -5.79
N SER A 968 33.09 34.56 -4.91
CA SER A 968 31.97 34.95 -4.07
C SER A 968 30.94 35.77 -4.88
N GLU A 969 29.91 35.15 -5.47
CA GLU A 969 28.86 35.90 -6.17
C GLU A 969 27.51 35.12 -6.32
N PHE A 970 26.63 35.16 -5.30
CA PHE A 970 25.17 35.34 -5.52
C PHE A 970 24.30 35.70 -4.29
N GLU A 971 24.78 35.67 -3.05
CA GLU A 971 23.96 36.02 -1.88
C GLU A 971 24.04 37.51 -1.50
N SER A 972 23.44 38.38 -2.31
CA SER A 972 23.25 39.82 -1.98
C SER A 972 22.20 40.52 -2.85
N ARG A 973 20.90 40.21 -2.67
CA ARG A 973 19.76 41.04 -3.15
C ARG A 973 18.38 40.55 -2.66
N PHE A 974 18.00 40.81 -1.40
CA PHE A 974 16.60 41.16 -1.07
C PHE A 974 16.38 41.85 0.30
N ALA A 975 17.37 42.62 0.79
CA ALA A 975 17.23 43.39 2.03
C ALA A 975 17.98 44.74 1.93
N LEU A 976 17.35 45.74 1.29
CA LEU A 976 17.50 47.20 1.48
C LEU A 976 16.92 47.98 0.29
N GLU A 977 15.60 48.12 0.21
CA GLU A 977 14.98 49.15 -0.66
C GLU A 977 13.68 49.70 -0.06
N ILE A 978 13.79 50.26 1.16
CA ILE A 978 12.79 51.18 1.71
C ILE A 978 13.55 52.39 2.28
N TRP A 979 13.70 53.45 1.47
CA TRP A 979 13.73 54.88 1.88
C TRP A 979 13.88 55.80 0.64
N ALA A 980 12.90 55.69 -0.26
CA ALA A 980 12.69 56.61 -1.38
C ALA A 980 11.18 56.68 -1.70
N THR A 981 10.38 57.15 -0.74
CA THR A 981 8.91 57.20 -0.88
C THR A 981 8.46 58.30 -1.83
N ASP A 982 8.11 57.92 -3.06
CA ASP A 982 7.18 58.68 -3.88
C ASP A 982 5.71 58.34 -3.53
N ALA A 983 4.76 59.09 -4.09
CA ALA A 983 3.33 58.86 -3.85
C ALA A 983 2.83 57.54 -4.46
N GLN A 984 3.45 57.04 -5.53
CA GLN A 984 3.06 55.81 -6.23
C GLN A 984 3.45 54.54 -5.45
N GLY A 985 4.46 54.62 -4.57
CA GLY A 985 4.78 53.56 -3.62
C GLY A 985 3.63 53.32 -2.63
N VAL A 986 3.04 54.41 -2.11
CA VAL A 986 1.95 54.34 -1.13
C VAL A 986 0.66 53.79 -1.76
N GLU A 987 0.27 54.25 -2.96
CA GLU A 987 -0.91 53.72 -3.66
C GLU A 987 -0.77 52.21 -3.95
N ARG A 988 0.40 51.73 -4.36
CA ARG A 988 0.66 50.29 -4.60
C ARG A 988 0.60 49.46 -3.31
N GLN A 989 0.97 50.01 -2.16
CA GLN A 989 0.81 49.34 -0.87
C GLN A 989 -0.66 49.29 -0.42
N ILE A 990 -1.41 50.37 -0.60
CA ILE A 990 -2.85 50.42 -0.31
C ILE A 990 -3.63 49.45 -1.20
N GLY A 991 -3.29 49.35 -2.48
CA GLY A 991 -3.88 48.37 -3.41
C GLY A 991 -3.73 46.93 -2.95
N LYS A 992 -2.51 46.51 -2.57
CA LYS A 992 -2.25 45.15 -2.04
C LYS A 992 -3.09 44.84 -0.79
N ILE A 993 -3.24 45.79 0.14
CA ILE A 993 -4.07 45.63 1.33
C ILE A 993 -5.56 45.51 0.95
N TRP A 994 -6.00 46.20 -0.11
CA TRP A 994 -7.35 46.09 -0.65
C TRP A 994 -7.63 44.69 -1.23
N ASP A 995 -6.68 44.12 -1.99
CA ASP A 995 -6.80 42.76 -2.52
C ASP A 995 -6.80 41.71 -1.39
N GLU A 996 -5.89 41.81 -0.41
CA GLU A 996 -5.86 40.90 0.74
C GLU A 996 -7.19 40.90 1.53
N ILE A 997 -7.85 42.05 1.66
CA ILE A 997 -9.15 42.16 2.34
C ILE A 997 -10.26 41.47 1.53
N ASN A 998 -10.25 41.57 0.20
CA ASN A 998 -11.28 40.98 -0.66
C ASN A 998 -11.19 39.44 -0.75
N TYR A 999 -10.01 38.85 -0.56
CA TYR A 999 -9.81 37.39 -0.60
C TYR A 999 -9.67 36.72 0.79
N ALA A 1000 -9.77 37.48 1.90
CA ALA A 1000 -9.61 36.93 3.25
C ALA A 1000 -10.88 36.30 3.84
N GLY A 1001 -10.80 35.03 4.21
CA GLY A 1001 -11.84 34.35 4.98
C GLY A 1001 -12.11 35.00 6.35
N ALA A 1002 -13.37 34.90 6.83
CA ALA A 1002 -13.96 35.75 7.89
C ALA A 1002 -13.18 35.87 9.22
N GLY A 1003 -12.30 34.92 9.56
CA GLY A 1003 -11.43 35.02 10.74
C GLY A 1003 -10.27 36.02 10.61
N LYS A 1004 -9.74 36.25 9.40
CA LYS A 1004 -8.50 37.03 9.20
C LYS A 1004 -8.73 38.54 9.12
N VAL A 1005 -9.90 38.99 8.66
CA VAL A 1005 -10.18 40.42 8.38
C VAL A 1005 -9.96 41.33 9.61
N LYS A 1006 -10.28 40.86 10.83
CA LYS A 1006 -10.03 41.64 12.07
C LYS A 1006 -8.54 41.83 12.41
N VAL A 1007 -7.67 40.91 11.98
CA VAL A 1007 -6.22 41.01 12.19
C VAL A 1007 -5.62 41.96 11.17
N ILE A 1008 -5.96 41.78 9.89
CA ILE A 1008 -5.51 42.64 8.77
C ILE A 1008 -5.91 44.09 9.03
N ALA A 1009 -7.17 44.36 9.40
CA ALA A 1009 -7.64 45.72 9.70
C ALA A 1009 -6.91 46.38 10.87
N LYS A 1010 -6.55 45.61 11.92
CA LYS A 1010 -5.79 46.14 13.07
C LYS A 1010 -4.34 46.45 12.68
N SER A 1011 -3.73 45.64 11.81
CA SER A 1011 -2.40 45.89 11.26
C SER A 1011 -2.39 47.12 10.35
N ALA A 1012 -3.33 47.23 9.40
CA ALA A 1012 -3.44 48.36 8.49
C ALA A 1012 -3.64 49.70 9.23
N MET A 1013 -4.48 49.73 10.27
CA MET A 1013 -4.64 50.92 11.13
C MET A 1013 -3.33 51.29 11.84
N SER A 1014 -2.56 50.31 12.33
CA SER A 1014 -1.24 50.54 12.93
C SER A 1014 -0.25 51.16 11.93
N THR A 1015 -0.22 50.67 10.70
CA THR A 1015 0.65 51.20 9.63
C THR A 1015 0.22 52.62 9.22
N LEU A 1016 -1.07 52.89 9.09
CA LEU A 1016 -1.59 54.22 8.76
C LEU A 1016 -1.33 55.26 9.85
N SER A 1017 -1.46 54.89 11.14
CA SER A 1017 -1.09 55.78 12.25
C SER A 1017 0.42 56.06 12.30
N ALA A 1018 1.27 55.07 11.98
CA ALA A 1018 2.71 55.28 11.87
C ALA A 1018 3.07 56.25 10.72
N LEU A 1019 2.50 56.04 9.53
CA LEU A 1019 2.69 56.93 8.37
C LEU A 1019 2.24 58.37 8.67
N SER A 1020 1.10 58.56 9.34
CA SER A 1020 0.61 59.88 9.74
C SER A 1020 1.51 60.57 10.78
N ALA A 1021 2.25 59.83 11.60
CA ALA A 1021 3.19 60.39 12.55
C ALA A 1021 4.51 60.82 11.88
N MET A 1022 4.96 60.09 10.85
CA MET A 1022 6.20 60.38 10.12
C MET A 1022 6.11 61.63 9.24
N SER A 1023 4.90 62.08 8.84
CA SER A 1023 4.72 63.31 8.06
C SER A 1023 4.81 64.62 8.88
N ALA A 1024 5.20 64.55 10.15
CA ALA A 1024 5.26 65.71 11.04
C ALA A 1024 6.53 66.57 10.90
N THR A 1025 7.56 66.08 10.20
CA THR A 1025 8.86 66.76 10.07
C THR A 1025 9.33 66.84 8.61
N SER A 1026 9.46 68.09 8.12
CA SER A 1026 9.97 68.55 6.81
C SER A 1026 9.04 68.53 5.58
N ILE A 1027 8.62 69.75 5.22
CA ILE A 1027 8.42 70.34 3.87
C ILE A 1027 7.41 69.72 2.88
N ASP A 1028 6.32 70.49 2.67
CA ASP A 1028 5.48 70.65 1.47
C ASP A 1028 5.20 69.44 0.54
N THR A 1029 4.15 68.70 0.89
CA THR A 1029 3.25 68.03 -0.07
C THR A 1029 1.78 68.28 0.30
N PRO A 1030 0.83 68.26 -0.65
CA PRO A 1030 -0.53 68.79 -0.43
C PRO A 1030 -1.41 67.86 0.43
N ARG A 1031 -1.78 68.32 1.63
CA ARG A 1031 -2.62 67.65 2.64
C ARG A 1031 -4.06 67.24 2.23
N LEU A 1032 -4.47 67.42 0.98
CA LEU A 1032 -5.88 67.28 0.57
C LEU A 1032 -6.29 65.88 0.09
N ALA A 1033 -5.37 64.92 -0.03
CA ALA A 1033 -5.65 63.58 -0.52
C ALA A 1033 -5.87 62.51 0.57
N SER A 1034 -5.35 62.70 1.79
CA SER A 1034 -5.37 61.69 2.86
C SER A 1034 -6.75 61.47 3.47
N ASP A 1035 -7.40 62.56 3.86
CA ASP A 1035 -8.51 62.50 4.80
C ASP A 1035 -9.78 61.89 4.21
N ASP A 1036 -10.01 62.09 2.91
CA ASP A 1036 -11.18 61.52 2.24
C ASP A 1036 -10.97 60.05 1.87
N TYR A 1037 -9.73 59.60 1.64
CA TYR A 1037 -9.39 58.18 1.57
C TYR A 1037 -9.60 57.47 2.92
N ILE A 1038 -9.18 58.08 4.03
CA ILE A 1038 -9.43 57.56 5.38
C ILE A 1038 -10.95 57.47 5.64
N LYS A 1039 -11.71 58.54 5.37
CA LYS A 1039 -13.18 58.53 5.50
C LYS A 1039 -13.87 57.54 4.56
N ALA A 1040 -13.30 57.24 3.39
CA ALA A 1040 -13.81 56.21 2.49
C ALA A 1040 -13.55 54.80 3.06
N PHE A 1041 -12.34 54.54 3.55
CA PHE A 1041 -11.95 53.29 4.19
C PHE A 1041 -12.79 53.01 5.45
N GLU A 1042 -13.00 53.99 6.33
CA GLU A 1042 -13.88 53.85 7.50
C GLU A 1042 -15.33 53.50 7.14
N ARG A 1043 -15.87 54.12 6.08
CA ARG A 1043 -17.22 53.82 5.58
C ARG A 1043 -17.30 52.41 5.00
N HIS A 1044 -16.29 51.98 4.25
CA HIS A 1044 -16.20 50.61 3.74
C HIS A 1044 -16.07 49.58 4.88
N MET A 1045 -15.22 49.84 5.88
CA MET A 1045 -15.04 48.96 7.05
C MET A 1045 -16.32 48.82 7.89
N LYS A 1046 -17.09 49.91 8.09
CA LYS A 1046 -18.41 49.85 8.73
C LYS A 1046 -19.43 49.05 7.90
N SER A 1047 -19.39 49.19 6.57
CA SER A 1047 -20.22 48.38 5.66
C SER A 1047 -19.88 46.90 5.76
N GLN A 1048 -18.60 46.53 5.69
CA GLN A 1048 -18.14 45.14 5.79
C GLN A 1048 -18.43 44.52 7.16
N GLN A 1049 -18.24 45.26 8.26
CA GLN A 1049 -18.67 44.81 9.59
C GLN A 1049 -20.17 44.53 9.64
N THR A 1050 -21.00 45.42 9.09
CA THR A 1050 -22.47 45.22 9.04
C THR A 1050 -22.85 43.98 8.22
N ILE A 1051 -22.16 43.71 7.11
CA ILE A 1051 -22.37 42.51 6.29
C ILE A 1051 -21.92 41.24 7.03
N GLN A 1052 -20.77 41.26 7.70
CA GLN A 1052 -20.26 40.14 8.49
C GLN A 1052 -21.16 39.84 9.70
N GLU A 1053 -21.68 40.85 10.39
CA GLU A 1053 -22.63 40.68 11.50
C GLU A 1053 -23.91 39.96 11.03
N LYS A 1054 -24.42 40.35 9.86
CA LYS A 1054 -25.62 39.74 9.25
C LYS A 1054 -25.35 38.30 8.79
N ALA A 1055 -24.26 38.07 8.06
CA ALA A 1055 -23.84 36.74 7.63
C ALA A 1055 -23.62 35.80 8.82
N ARG A 1056 -23.05 36.30 9.93
CA ARG A 1056 -22.86 35.53 11.17
C ARG A 1056 -24.17 35.19 11.88
N GLN A 1057 -25.19 36.05 11.80
CA GLN A 1057 -26.55 35.75 12.30
C GLN A 1057 -27.25 34.70 11.43
N GLU A 1058 -27.15 34.80 10.11
CA GLU A 1058 -27.70 33.83 9.16
C GLU A 1058 -26.99 32.46 9.24
N GLU A 1059 -25.66 32.45 9.41
CA GLU A 1059 -24.88 31.23 9.65
C GLU A 1059 -25.22 30.58 10.99
N LYS A 1060 -25.41 31.38 12.05
CA LYS A 1060 -25.89 30.89 13.35
C LYS A 1060 -27.27 30.26 13.23
N ALA A 1061 -28.22 30.92 12.56
CA ALA A 1061 -29.56 30.38 12.33
C ALA A 1061 -29.51 29.06 11.52
N ARG A 1062 -28.69 28.99 10.46
CA ARG A 1062 -28.45 27.74 9.71
C ARG A 1062 -27.84 26.63 10.56
N LYS A 1063 -26.91 26.96 11.47
CA LYS A 1063 -26.29 25.99 12.39
C LYS A 1063 -27.28 25.48 13.43
N GLU A 1064 -28.14 26.34 13.98
CA GLU A 1064 -29.21 25.97 14.91
C GLU A 1064 -30.29 25.13 14.20
N GLU A 1065 -30.66 25.45 12.96
CA GLU A 1065 -31.59 24.63 12.16
C GLU A 1065 -30.99 23.26 11.81
N LYS A 1066 -29.70 23.22 11.42
CA LYS A 1066 -28.97 21.97 11.12
C LYS A 1066 -28.88 21.08 12.36
N ALA A 1067 -28.46 21.63 13.49
CA ALA A 1067 -28.41 20.90 14.76
C ALA A 1067 -29.79 20.36 15.17
N ARG A 1068 -30.87 21.13 14.98
CA ARG A 1068 -32.25 20.71 15.28
C ARG A 1068 -32.75 19.60 14.34
N LYS A 1069 -32.30 19.59 13.08
CA LYS A 1069 -32.55 18.48 12.12
C LYS A 1069 -31.73 17.23 12.47
N GLU A 1070 -30.46 17.40 12.85
CA GLU A 1070 -29.57 16.31 13.26
C GLU A 1070 -30.02 15.66 14.58
N GLU A 1071 -30.49 16.44 15.55
CA GLU A 1071 -31.07 15.91 16.79
C GLU A 1071 -32.36 15.10 16.52
N LYS A 1072 -33.22 15.58 15.60
CA LYS A 1072 -34.41 14.84 15.16
C LYS A 1072 -34.02 13.52 14.47
N ALA A 1073 -33.09 13.57 13.51
CA ALA A 1073 -32.59 12.39 12.81
C ALA A 1073 -31.97 11.37 13.78
N ARG A 1074 -31.17 11.83 14.75
CA ARG A 1074 -30.56 10.96 15.78
C ARG A 1074 -31.60 10.31 16.70
N LYS A 1075 -32.69 11.01 17.04
CA LYS A 1075 -33.82 10.41 17.80
C LYS A 1075 -34.60 9.39 16.96
N GLU A 1076 -34.83 9.65 15.68
CA GLU A 1076 -35.48 8.70 14.76
C GLU A 1076 -34.61 7.46 14.49
N GLU A 1077 -33.29 7.63 14.37
CA GLU A 1077 -32.33 6.53 14.23
C GLU A 1077 -32.22 5.71 15.52
N GLN A 1078 -32.19 6.36 16.70
CA GLN A 1078 -32.21 5.67 17.99
C GLN A 1078 -33.49 4.85 18.17
N ALA A 1079 -34.66 5.41 17.85
CA ALA A 1079 -35.93 4.68 17.87
C ALA A 1079 -35.91 3.46 16.92
N ARG A 1080 -35.35 3.59 15.71
CA ARG A 1080 -35.15 2.47 14.77
C ARG A 1080 -34.19 1.40 15.32
N LYS A 1081 -33.11 1.79 16.00
CA LYS A 1081 -32.17 0.86 16.65
C LYS A 1081 -32.83 0.10 17.80
N GLU A 1082 -33.61 0.79 18.65
CA GLU A 1082 -34.36 0.19 19.75
C GLU A 1082 -35.47 -0.76 19.23
N GLU A 1083 -36.17 -0.40 18.15
CA GLU A 1083 -37.16 -1.28 17.53
C GLU A 1083 -36.52 -2.53 16.90
N LYS A 1084 -35.37 -2.37 16.21
CA LYS A 1084 -34.60 -3.49 15.64
C LYS A 1084 -34.09 -4.42 16.74
N ALA A 1085 -33.54 -3.88 17.83
CA ALA A 1085 -33.13 -4.65 19.00
C ALA A 1085 -34.31 -5.38 19.65
N ARG A 1086 -35.50 -4.77 19.73
CA ARG A 1086 -36.72 -5.42 20.24
C ARG A 1086 -37.20 -6.56 19.34
N LYS A 1087 -37.09 -6.41 18.01
CA LYS A 1087 -37.36 -7.48 17.03
C LYS A 1087 -36.36 -8.64 17.20
N GLN A 1088 -35.06 -8.37 17.16
CA GLN A 1088 -34.01 -9.37 17.34
C GLN A 1088 -34.12 -10.11 18.69
N LYS A 1089 -34.43 -9.42 19.78
CA LYS A 1089 -34.64 -10.05 21.10
C LYS A 1089 -35.87 -10.96 21.14
N LYS A 1090 -36.92 -10.65 20.37
CA LYS A 1090 -38.11 -11.51 20.23
C LYS A 1090 -37.83 -12.73 19.35
N GLU A 1091 -37.00 -12.56 18.33
CA GLU A 1091 -36.57 -13.61 17.41
C GLU A 1091 -35.64 -14.62 18.08
N ALA A 1092 -34.57 -14.16 18.74
CA ALA A 1092 -33.68 -15.00 19.53
C ALA A 1092 -34.42 -15.72 20.69
N LEU A 1093 -35.47 -15.12 21.26
CA LEU A 1093 -36.33 -15.80 22.23
C LEU A 1093 -37.13 -16.94 21.59
N ARG A 1094 -37.64 -16.74 20.37
CA ARG A 1094 -38.37 -17.77 19.60
C ARG A 1094 -37.45 -18.94 19.22
N GLU A 1095 -36.24 -18.66 18.77
CA GLU A 1095 -35.21 -19.68 18.50
C GLU A 1095 -34.86 -20.46 19.77
N LYS A 1096 -34.71 -19.78 20.91
CA LYS A 1096 -34.40 -20.43 22.19
C LYS A 1096 -35.55 -21.30 22.71
N THR A 1097 -36.80 -20.95 22.43
CA THR A 1097 -37.96 -21.81 22.68
C THR A 1097 -37.95 -23.05 21.77
N LEU A 1098 -37.75 -22.88 20.45
CA LEU A 1098 -37.68 -23.99 19.49
C LEU A 1098 -36.54 -24.97 19.81
N ALA A 1099 -35.38 -24.44 20.22
CA ALA A 1099 -34.25 -25.26 20.68
C ALA A 1099 -34.56 -26.03 21.97
N LEU A 1100 -35.31 -25.43 22.90
CA LEU A 1100 -35.76 -26.10 24.13
C LEU A 1100 -36.79 -27.19 23.83
N GLU A 1101 -37.73 -26.96 22.92
CA GLU A 1101 -38.71 -27.95 22.46
C GLU A 1101 -38.03 -29.14 21.77
N ALA A 1102 -37.08 -28.87 20.87
CA ALA A 1102 -36.28 -29.92 20.21
C ALA A 1102 -35.44 -30.73 21.22
N LEU A 1103 -34.84 -30.08 22.23
CA LEU A 1103 -34.06 -30.75 23.27
C LEU A 1103 -34.96 -31.58 24.21
N GLN A 1104 -36.18 -31.12 24.52
CA GLN A 1104 -37.18 -31.91 25.22
C GLN A 1104 -37.65 -33.12 24.41
N ALA A 1105 -37.89 -32.97 23.11
CA ALA A 1105 -38.26 -34.08 22.23
C ALA A 1105 -37.14 -35.14 22.17
N ARG A 1106 -35.89 -34.71 22.00
CA ARG A 1106 -34.72 -35.60 22.01
C ARG A 1106 -34.55 -36.33 23.35
N ARG A 1107 -34.87 -35.67 24.48
CA ARG A 1107 -34.85 -36.32 25.81
C ARG A 1107 -35.92 -37.41 25.95
N ARG A 1108 -37.14 -37.20 25.43
CA ARG A 1108 -38.19 -38.24 25.44
C ARG A 1108 -37.77 -39.46 24.62
N ALA A 1109 -37.25 -39.24 23.41
CA ALA A 1109 -36.74 -40.32 22.56
C ALA A 1109 -35.59 -41.10 23.22
N LEU A 1110 -34.73 -40.43 24.00
CA LEU A 1110 -33.69 -41.11 24.79
C LEU A 1110 -34.30 -42.02 25.86
N GLN A 1111 -35.27 -41.54 26.63
CA GLN A 1111 -35.94 -42.32 27.69
C GLN A 1111 -36.76 -43.50 27.14
N GLU A 1112 -37.27 -43.38 25.92
CA GLU A 1112 -37.96 -44.45 25.20
C GLU A 1112 -36.96 -45.51 24.67
N SER A 1113 -35.79 -45.07 24.21
CA SER A 1113 -34.66 -45.95 23.88
C SER A 1113 -34.09 -46.67 25.11
N GLU A 1114 -33.93 -45.97 26.25
CA GLU A 1114 -33.48 -46.55 27.52
C GLU A 1114 -34.44 -47.64 28.01
N ARG A 1115 -35.76 -47.39 27.95
CA ARG A 1115 -36.78 -48.42 28.24
C ARG A 1115 -36.72 -49.61 27.30
N THR A 1116 -36.47 -49.38 26.01
CA THR A 1116 -36.39 -50.48 25.02
C THR A 1116 -35.19 -51.37 25.32
N LEU A 1117 -34.02 -50.77 25.59
CA LEU A 1117 -32.81 -51.51 26.01
C LEU A 1117 -33.03 -52.25 27.33
N GLN A 1118 -33.75 -51.67 28.29
CA GLN A 1118 -34.05 -52.32 29.56
C GLN A 1118 -34.93 -53.58 29.39
N TYR A 1119 -35.93 -53.53 28.49
CA TYR A 1119 -36.71 -54.73 28.13
C TYR A 1119 -35.89 -55.78 27.37
N GLU A 1120 -34.95 -55.36 26.50
CA GLU A 1120 -34.02 -56.29 25.84
C GLU A 1120 -33.04 -56.94 26.83
N GLU A 1121 -32.60 -56.20 27.85
CA GLU A 1121 -31.75 -56.72 28.93
C GLU A 1121 -32.51 -57.72 29.82
N GLU A 1122 -33.74 -57.41 30.25
CA GLU A 1122 -34.59 -58.33 31.01
C GLU A 1122 -34.85 -59.64 30.22
N ALA A 1123 -35.18 -59.54 28.92
CA ALA A 1123 -35.36 -60.70 28.05
C ALA A 1123 -34.05 -61.50 27.82
N LEU A 1124 -32.88 -60.84 27.85
CA LEU A 1124 -31.59 -61.52 27.82
C LEU A 1124 -31.28 -62.24 29.13
N GLN A 1125 -31.62 -61.65 30.29
CA GLN A 1125 -31.43 -62.27 31.60
C GLN A 1125 -32.31 -63.52 31.76
N GLU A 1126 -33.60 -63.48 31.40
CA GLU A 1126 -34.47 -64.67 31.37
C GLU A 1126 -33.89 -65.78 30.48
N LYS A 1127 -33.36 -65.40 29.31
CA LYS A 1127 -32.78 -66.34 28.34
C LYS A 1127 -31.48 -66.95 28.82
N ILE A 1128 -30.63 -66.19 29.53
CA ILE A 1128 -29.43 -66.68 30.20
C ILE A 1128 -29.80 -67.66 31.31
N GLN A 1129 -30.79 -67.33 32.16
CA GLN A 1129 -31.23 -68.22 33.23
C GLN A 1129 -31.81 -69.54 32.67
N SER A 1130 -32.63 -69.47 31.61
CA SER A 1130 -33.14 -70.66 30.92
C SER A 1130 -32.05 -71.50 30.23
N LEU A 1131 -30.87 -70.94 29.96
CA LEU A 1131 -29.70 -71.68 29.47
C LEU A 1131 -28.90 -72.29 30.64
N GLN A 1132 -28.76 -71.58 31.76
CA GLN A 1132 -28.11 -72.09 32.97
C GLN A 1132 -28.89 -73.27 33.59
N GLU A 1133 -30.23 -73.21 33.62
CA GLU A 1133 -31.07 -74.33 34.03
C GLU A 1133 -30.85 -75.56 33.13
N LYS A 1134 -30.82 -75.37 31.80
CA LYS A 1134 -30.56 -76.44 30.83
C LYS A 1134 -29.15 -77.02 30.96
N GLN A 1135 -28.15 -76.19 31.23
CA GLN A 1135 -26.78 -76.64 31.50
C GLN A 1135 -26.71 -77.45 32.80
N THR A 1136 -27.37 -77.00 33.86
CA THR A 1136 -27.46 -77.71 35.15
C THR A 1136 -28.10 -79.11 34.97
N VAL A 1137 -29.14 -79.21 34.14
CA VAL A 1137 -29.76 -80.50 33.76
C VAL A 1137 -28.81 -81.37 32.91
N GLN A 1138 -28.02 -80.79 32.00
CA GLN A 1138 -27.00 -81.55 31.24
C GLN A 1138 -25.83 -82.03 32.09
N GLU A 1139 -25.41 -81.26 33.11
CA GLU A 1139 -24.33 -81.64 34.02
C GLU A 1139 -24.81 -82.68 35.05
N GLY A 1140 -26.06 -82.58 35.52
CA GLY A 1140 -26.73 -83.65 36.28
C GLY A 1140 -26.79 -84.96 35.48
N ASN A 1141 -27.23 -84.91 34.22
CA ASN A 1141 -27.26 -86.06 33.29
C ASN A 1141 -25.87 -86.49 32.75
N ARG A 1142 -24.78 -85.90 33.23
CA ARG A 1142 -23.40 -86.37 33.04
C ARG A 1142 -22.77 -86.93 34.32
N THR A 1143 -23.49 -86.86 35.44
CA THR A 1143 -23.09 -87.34 36.77
C THR A 1143 -23.95 -88.55 37.21
N LEU A 1144 -24.83 -89.02 36.31
CA LEU A 1144 -25.59 -90.26 36.33
C LEU A 1144 -25.12 -91.16 35.16
#